data_AF-A0AAJ6L5L7-F1
#
_entry.id   AF-A0AAJ6L5L7-F1
#
_cell.length_a   1.000
_cell.length_b   1.000
_cell.length_c   1.000
_cell.angle_alpha   90.00
_cell.angle_beta   90.00
_cell.angle_gamma   90.00
#
_symmetry.space_group_name_H-M   'P 1'
#
loop_
_entity.id
_entity.type
_entity.pdbx_description
1 polymer ?
#
loop_
_entity_poly.entity_id
_entity_poly.type
_entity_poly.pdbx_seq_one_letter_code
_entity_poly.pdbx_strand_id
1 'polypeptide(L)'
;MAQPDLTLIASLRPAALDARRGIVRLHPEALTALGLRPGDPVRLAGRRETAGIVAAADAGASSALLYADDLTLGNLGLRDGGQVRVSPLPLTPAGRVTLAGPVEVVAAVSPEMLRLALLGKVLTVGDDVSLLPQDVLPDASVRSLVEAARRSLSTTIGFAWTSTLLTVVAVEPSAGSLVTMDTQVGWEYGRATHGPTAGRSSAPADASPTARRDAPADAALAPETEDVDDAPDVDELPGLRAQAEELTELLDLGFHHQEVLGRLGTTISLGVLLGGPAGSGKSALVRAVAAKVGARVHPLWAPEVAALSNQAAADRLRAVATAARADGPAVLLVTDLEALAPADEPGPLATVFRQVLAESVRAGVAVVCTTSRPEAVDPALRAPDLLSLRISIPLPDPALRREQLGVLTRQVPLADDVRLDEVAGRTPGFVAADLAALVREAGVRAALRQKSAQTPTVSMADFAAALEVVRPTTMAASTLELASVTLDDVGGLDEVKQTLTESVLWPLTYPDTFARLGVQPPRGVLLYGPPGCGKTYLVTALAGSGRANVLSVKGAELLSKWVGESERAVRELFRRAREAAPTLIFLDEMDALAPVRGQSTDGGTTDRVVAALLTELDGVETLRNVVVIGATNRPDLVDPALLRPGRLGRLVYVPPPDAEARAEILRAASRHVPLAPDVDLAALGEELTGFSAADCAALVREAALAAMRESLAAATVTAAHVAIARERVRPSLDPAQVEWLARYAAERG
;
A
#
# COMPACT_ATOMS: atom_id res chain seq x y z
N MET A 1 26.28 -6.39 1.76
CA MET A 1 26.04 -7.84 1.95
C MET A 1 25.32 -8.36 0.72
N ALA A 2 25.67 -9.54 0.20
CA ALA A 2 24.91 -10.15 -0.89
C ALA A 2 23.45 -10.34 -0.46
N GLN A 3 22.49 -10.05 -1.36
CA GLN A 3 21.08 -10.35 -1.08
C GLN A 3 20.94 -11.85 -0.85
N PRO A 4 20.21 -12.29 0.19
CA PRO A 4 20.03 -13.70 0.46
C PRO A 4 19.30 -14.36 -0.72
N ASP A 5 19.87 -15.43 -1.26
CA ASP A 5 19.27 -16.23 -2.33
C ASP A 5 19.26 -17.72 -1.96
N LEU A 6 18.23 -18.42 -2.43
CA LEU A 6 18.09 -19.87 -2.28
C LEU A 6 17.81 -20.51 -3.63
N THR A 7 18.43 -21.65 -3.89
CA THR A 7 18.08 -22.48 -5.05
C THR A 7 17.16 -23.60 -4.58
N LEU A 8 15.91 -23.57 -5.04
CA LEU A 8 14.86 -24.53 -4.73
C LEU A 8 14.49 -25.32 -5.98
N ILE A 9 13.72 -26.39 -5.79
CA ILE A 9 13.13 -27.16 -6.89
C ILE A 9 11.68 -26.70 -7.07
N ALA A 10 11.35 -26.22 -8.25
CA ALA A 10 10.02 -25.77 -8.59
C ALA A 10 9.10 -26.99 -8.76
N SER A 11 8.02 -27.04 -7.98
CA SER A 11 7.03 -28.10 -8.01
C SER A 11 5.68 -27.56 -8.49
N LEU A 12 5.10 -28.22 -9.50
CA LEU A 12 3.76 -27.92 -9.99
C LEU A 12 2.74 -28.47 -8.98
N ARG A 13 2.24 -27.61 -8.10
CA ARG A 13 1.15 -27.96 -7.19
C ARG A 13 0.14 -26.83 -7.20
N PRO A 14 -0.94 -26.93 -7.99
CA PRO A 14 -1.98 -25.93 -7.95
C PRO A 14 -2.78 -26.16 -6.67
N ALA A 15 -2.57 -25.35 -5.64
CA ALA A 15 -3.73 -25.00 -4.83
C ALA A 15 -4.70 -24.36 -5.83
N ALA A 16 -5.88 -24.97 -6.05
CA ALA A 16 -6.85 -24.46 -7.03
C ALA A 16 -7.22 -22.98 -6.79
N LEU A 17 -6.97 -22.50 -5.57
CA LEU A 17 -7.15 -21.13 -5.08
C LEU A 17 -6.04 -20.15 -5.50
N ASP A 18 -4.83 -20.64 -5.81
CA ASP A 18 -3.65 -19.80 -6.09
C ASP A 18 -3.27 -19.77 -7.58
N ALA A 19 -3.92 -20.60 -8.40
CA ALA A 19 -3.62 -20.75 -9.81
C ALA A 19 -3.88 -19.45 -10.61
N ARG A 20 -2.90 -19.08 -11.42
CA ARG A 20 -2.80 -17.94 -12.33
C ARG A 20 -2.81 -16.56 -11.66
N ARG A 21 -2.37 -16.52 -10.40
CA ARG A 21 -2.36 -15.30 -9.56
C ARG A 21 -0.97 -14.74 -9.31
N GLY A 22 0.09 -15.41 -9.78
CA GLY A 22 1.46 -15.03 -9.49
C GLY A 22 1.83 -15.23 -8.02
N ILE A 23 1.16 -16.16 -7.33
CA ILE A 23 1.45 -16.53 -5.94
C ILE A 23 2.34 -17.76 -5.94
N VAL A 24 3.43 -17.73 -5.18
CA VAL A 24 4.32 -18.87 -4.96
C VAL A 24 4.37 -19.23 -3.49
N ARG A 25 4.27 -20.53 -3.18
CA ARG A 25 4.34 -20.99 -1.79
C ARG A 25 5.72 -21.52 -1.45
N LEU A 26 6.25 -21.05 -0.33
CA LEU A 26 7.52 -21.48 0.24
C LEU A 26 7.30 -22.06 1.63
N HIS A 27 8.11 -23.06 1.99
CA HIS A 27 8.13 -23.56 3.35
C HIS A 27 8.54 -22.43 4.33
N PRO A 28 7.98 -22.39 5.55
CA PRO A 28 8.35 -21.38 6.56
C PRO A 28 9.86 -21.27 6.85
N GLU A 29 10.61 -22.37 6.74
CA GLU A 29 12.09 -22.33 6.82
C GLU A 29 12.71 -21.51 5.68
N ALA A 30 12.25 -21.72 4.44
CA ALA A 30 12.76 -21.00 3.28
C ALA A 30 12.41 -19.50 3.35
N LEU A 31 11.21 -19.17 3.84
CA LEU A 31 10.82 -17.79 4.15
C LEU A 31 11.77 -17.16 5.17
N THR A 32 12.03 -17.86 6.28
CA THR A 32 12.91 -17.39 7.36
C THR A 32 14.36 -17.22 6.87
N ALA A 33 14.85 -18.15 6.06
CA ALA A 33 16.19 -18.10 5.48
C ALA A 33 16.37 -16.94 4.49
N LEU A 34 15.32 -16.60 3.71
CA LEU A 34 15.33 -15.46 2.79
C LEU A 34 14.98 -14.12 3.47
N GLY A 35 14.53 -14.15 4.73
CA GLY A 35 14.03 -12.96 5.44
C GLY A 35 12.73 -12.42 4.86
N LEU A 36 11.92 -13.28 4.23
CA LEU A 36 10.65 -12.95 3.59
C LEU A 36 9.47 -13.24 4.53
N ARG A 37 8.41 -12.45 4.41
CA ARG A 37 7.11 -12.68 5.04
C ARG A 37 6.08 -13.02 3.95
N PRO A 38 5.02 -13.81 4.26
CA PRO A 38 3.90 -13.99 3.33
C PRO A 38 3.38 -12.63 2.84
N GLY A 39 3.11 -12.48 1.56
CA GLY A 39 2.72 -11.23 0.90
C GLY A 39 3.88 -10.40 0.34
N ASP A 40 5.13 -10.73 0.67
CA ASP A 40 6.28 -10.00 0.12
C ASP A 40 6.51 -10.38 -1.37
N PRO A 41 6.88 -9.41 -2.22
CA PRO A 41 7.28 -9.69 -3.58
C PRO A 41 8.64 -10.40 -3.60
N VAL A 42 8.75 -11.40 -4.46
CA VAL A 42 9.93 -12.24 -4.61
C VAL A 42 10.36 -12.32 -6.06
N ARG A 43 11.66 -12.25 -6.30
CA ARG A 43 12.27 -12.51 -7.61
C ARG A 43 12.47 -14.01 -7.78
N LEU A 44 12.04 -14.52 -8.92
CA LEU A 44 12.14 -15.92 -9.29
C LEU A 44 12.96 -16.02 -10.58
N ALA A 45 14.12 -16.68 -10.50
CA ALA A 45 15.05 -16.82 -11.62
C ALA A 45 15.17 -18.29 -12.02
N GLY A 46 14.64 -18.62 -13.20
CA GLY A 46 14.78 -19.91 -13.85
C GLY A 46 15.59 -19.79 -15.14
N ARG A 47 15.03 -20.24 -16.26
CA ARG A 47 15.57 -19.91 -17.60
C ARG A 47 15.26 -18.47 -18.00
N ARG A 48 14.16 -17.95 -17.46
CA ARG A 48 13.70 -16.58 -17.54
C ARG A 48 13.55 -16.07 -16.10
N GLU A 49 13.60 -14.76 -15.93
CA GLU A 49 13.30 -14.11 -14.66
C GLU A 49 11.85 -13.62 -14.66
N THR A 50 11.17 -13.81 -13.54
CA THR A 50 9.84 -13.29 -13.26
C THR A 50 9.76 -12.89 -11.78
N ALA A 51 8.60 -12.38 -11.37
CA ALA A 51 8.33 -12.02 -10.00
C ALA A 51 6.98 -12.59 -9.55
N GLY A 52 6.84 -12.80 -8.25
CA GLY A 52 5.58 -13.26 -7.66
C GLY A 52 5.41 -12.74 -6.25
N ILE A 53 4.26 -13.06 -5.65
CA ILE A 53 3.97 -12.83 -4.24
C ILE A 53 4.19 -14.13 -3.48
N VAL A 54 4.96 -14.08 -2.40
CA VAL A 54 5.23 -15.27 -1.60
C VAL A 54 4.09 -15.56 -0.63
N ALA A 55 3.74 -16.82 -0.43
CA ALA A 55 2.83 -17.27 0.61
C ALA A 55 3.43 -18.45 1.38
N ALA A 56 2.95 -18.71 2.60
CA ALA A 56 3.41 -19.85 3.37
C ALA A 56 2.84 -21.16 2.77
N ALA A 57 3.70 -22.17 2.61
CA ALA A 57 3.27 -23.53 2.31
C ALA A 57 2.72 -24.23 3.56
N ASP A 58 1.89 -25.26 3.37
CA ASP A 58 1.39 -26.09 4.47
C ASP A 58 2.53 -26.73 5.27
N ALA A 59 2.28 -27.04 6.55
CA ALA A 59 3.29 -27.61 7.46
C ALA A 59 3.88 -28.96 7.00
N GLY A 60 3.22 -29.68 6.07
CA GLY A 60 3.72 -30.92 5.47
C GLY A 60 4.50 -30.74 4.16
N ALA A 61 4.73 -29.49 3.74
CA ALA A 61 5.44 -29.17 2.51
C ALA A 61 6.96 -29.28 2.69
N SER A 62 7.67 -29.78 1.67
CA SER A 62 9.14 -29.83 1.70
C SER A 62 9.78 -28.45 1.67
N SER A 63 10.82 -28.24 2.48
CA SER A 63 11.66 -27.02 2.50
C SER A 63 12.52 -26.85 1.25
N ALA A 64 12.71 -27.92 0.47
CA ALA A 64 13.43 -27.89 -0.81
C ALA A 64 12.60 -27.36 -1.98
N LEU A 65 11.27 -27.25 -1.81
CA LEU A 65 10.34 -27.02 -2.92
C LEU A 65 9.79 -25.59 -2.92
N LEU A 66 9.72 -25.02 -4.12
CA LEU A 66 8.89 -23.86 -4.42
C LEU A 66 7.63 -24.38 -5.12
N TYR A 67 6.46 -24.14 -4.54
CA TYR A 67 5.21 -24.53 -5.20
C TYR A 67 4.67 -23.36 -6.01
N ALA A 68 4.46 -23.61 -7.29
CA ALA A 68 3.94 -22.64 -8.24
C ALA A 68 2.88 -23.28 -9.14
N ASP A 69 2.10 -22.43 -9.79
CA ASP A 69 1.13 -22.82 -10.81
C ASP A 69 1.79 -23.04 -12.18
N ASP A 70 0.98 -23.49 -13.14
CA ASP A 70 1.39 -23.73 -14.53
C ASP A 70 1.90 -22.45 -15.21
N LEU A 71 1.23 -21.32 -14.95
CA LEU A 71 1.56 -20.02 -15.54
C LEU A 71 2.92 -19.50 -15.07
N THR A 72 3.17 -19.53 -13.77
CA THR A 72 4.42 -19.08 -13.16
C THR A 72 5.59 -19.94 -13.61
N LEU A 73 5.43 -21.27 -13.68
CA LEU A 73 6.44 -22.15 -14.24
C LEU A 73 6.69 -21.86 -15.73
N GLY A 74 5.63 -21.57 -16.49
CA GLY A 74 5.71 -21.12 -17.88
C GLY A 74 6.52 -19.83 -18.04
N ASN A 75 6.23 -18.82 -17.22
CA ASN A 75 6.95 -17.54 -17.19
C ASN A 75 8.43 -17.73 -16.84
N LEU A 76 8.74 -18.63 -15.90
CA LEU A 76 10.11 -19.03 -15.54
C LEU A 76 10.83 -19.83 -16.64
N GLY A 77 10.10 -20.35 -17.64
CA GLY A 77 10.61 -21.27 -18.64
C GLY A 77 11.04 -22.62 -18.03
N LEU A 78 10.43 -23.02 -16.92
CA LEU A 78 10.74 -24.25 -16.19
C LEU A 78 9.65 -25.30 -16.38
N ARG A 79 10.03 -26.56 -16.19
CA ARG A 79 9.09 -27.68 -16.01
C ARG A 79 9.05 -28.04 -14.53
N ASP A 80 8.02 -28.78 -14.13
CA ASP A 80 7.98 -29.42 -12.82
C ASP A 80 9.29 -30.18 -12.53
N GLY A 81 9.86 -29.97 -11.34
CA GLY A 81 11.18 -30.47 -10.95
C GLY A 81 12.38 -29.61 -11.39
N GLY A 82 12.16 -28.47 -12.05
CA GLY A 82 13.23 -27.55 -12.47
C GLY A 82 13.84 -26.78 -11.30
N GLN A 83 15.11 -26.39 -11.41
CA GLN A 83 15.74 -25.52 -10.40
C GLN A 83 15.32 -24.07 -10.59
N VAL A 84 14.96 -23.40 -9.50
CA VAL A 84 14.60 -21.98 -9.45
C VAL A 84 15.41 -21.31 -8.35
N ARG A 85 16.02 -20.16 -8.67
CA ARG A 85 16.65 -19.29 -7.68
C ARG A 85 15.64 -18.26 -7.20
N VAL A 86 15.55 -18.11 -5.89
CA VAL A 86 14.57 -17.27 -5.20
C VAL A 86 15.33 -16.22 -4.40
N SER A 87 14.99 -14.94 -4.56
CA SER A 87 15.57 -13.84 -3.79
C SER A 87 14.55 -12.71 -3.52
N PRO A 88 14.71 -11.93 -2.44
CA PRO A 88 13.81 -10.82 -2.14
C PRO A 88 13.77 -9.75 -3.25
N LEU A 89 12.59 -9.17 -3.47
CA LEU A 89 12.38 -8.06 -4.40
C LEU A 89 11.82 -6.84 -3.63
N PRO A 90 12.26 -5.60 -3.89
CA PRO A 90 11.65 -4.42 -3.28
C PRO A 90 10.27 -4.14 -3.86
N LEU A 91 9.30 -3.83 -3.01
CA LEU A 91 7.94 -3.46 -3.42
C LEU A 91 7.96 -2.11 -4.13
N THR A 92 7.72 -2.11 -5.44
CA THR A 92 7.68 -0.89 -6.26
C THR A 92 6.35 -0.81 -7.01
N PRO A 93 5.54 0.26 -6.84
CA PRO A 93 4.30 0.41 -7.58
C PRO A 93 4.56 0.68 -9.06
N ALA A 94 3.76 0.07 -9.93
CA ALA A 94 3.83 0.28 -11.37
C ALA A 94 3.17 1.62 -11.74
N GLY A 95 3.90 2.46 -12.48
CA GLY A 95 3.35 3.67 -13.12
C GLY A 95 2.56 3.33 -14.38
N ARG A 96 3.12 2.47 -15.25
CA ARG A 96 2.49 2.05 -16.51
C ARG A 96 2.73 0.57 -16.80
N VAL A 97 1.70 -0.09 -17.33
CA VAL A 97 1.71 -1.48 -17.80
C VAL A 97 1.06 -1.54 -19.18
N THR A 98 1.76 -2.15 -20.13
CA THR A 98 1.26 -2.39 -21.49
C THR A 98 1.17 -3.89 -21.72
N LEU A 99 0.01 -4.35 -22.19
CA LEU A 99 -0.29 -5.75 -22.47
C LEU A 99 -0.51 -5.98 -23.97
N ALA A 100 -0.18 -7.17 -24.44
CA ALA A 100 -0.56 -7.68 -25.74
C ALA A 100 -1.48 -8.89 -25.56
N GLY A 101 -2.41 -9.07 -26.49
CA GLY A 101 -3.35 -10.17 -26.45
C GLY A 101 -4.01 -10.40 -27.81
N PRO A 102 -4.79 -11.49 -27.94
CA PRO A 102 -5.56 -11.75 -29.14
C PRO A 102 -6.50 -10.58 -29.47
N VAL A 103 -6.66 -10.28 -30.77
CA VAL A 103 -7.43 -9.12 -31.26
C VAL A 103 -8.87 -9.14 -30.73
N GLU A 104 -9.45 -10.33 -30.56
CA GLU A 104 -10.79 -10.53 -30.02
C GLU A 104 -10.89 -10.08 -28.55
N VAL A 105 -9.84 -10.31 -27.76
CA VAL A 105 -9.77 -9.89 -26.35
C VAL A 105 -9.48 -8.39 -26.24
N VAL A 106 -8.57 -7.87 -27.07
CA VAL A 106 -8.26 -6.43 -27.14
C VAL A 106 -9.52 -5.61 -27.48
N ALA A 107 -10.38 -6.13 -28.36
CA ALA A 107 -11.62 -5.47 -28.75
C ALA A 107 -12.72 -5.48 -27.67
N ALA A 108 -12.69 -6.45 -26.75
CA ALA A 108 -13.78 -6.72 -25.81
C ALA A 108 -13.47 -6.33 -24.35
N VAL A 109 -12.20 -6.28 -23.95
CA VAL A 109 -11.78 -5.95 -22.58
C VAL A 109 -11.33 -4.50 -22.50
N SER A 110 -12.02 -3.70 -21.69
CA SER A 110 -11.58 -2.33 -21.44
C SER A 110 -10.31 -2.33 -20.60
N PRO A 111 -9.45 -1.33 -20.76
CA PRO A 111 -8.27 -1.21 -19.94
C PRO A 111 -8.56 -1.04 -18.44
N GLU A 112 -9.72 -0.50 -18.05
CA GLU A 112 -10.15 -0.47 -16.65
C GLU A 112 -10.38 -1.88 -16.10
N MET A 113 -10.99 -2.76 -16.89
CA MET A 113 -11.12 -4.17 -16.52
C MET A 113 -9.75 -4.83 -16.40
N LEU A 114 -8.80 -4.49 -17.28
CA LEU A 114 -7.41 -4.98 -17.16
C LEU A 114 -6.79 -4.53 -15.84
N ARG A 115 -6.90 -3.24 -15.49
CA ARG A 115 -6.36 -2.71 -14.23
C ARG A 115 -6.97 -3.38 -13.01
N LEU A 116 -8.30 -3.55 -12.99
CA LEU A 116 -8.98 -4.24 -11.89
C LEU A 116 -8.63 -5.73 -11.81
N ALA A 117 -8.45 -6.40 -12.94
CA ALA A 117 -8.07 -7.82 -12.99
C ALA A 117 -6.60 -8.07 -12.59
N LEU A 118 -5.75 -7.07 -12.76
CA LEU A 118 -4.32 -7.13 -12.43
C LEU A 118 -3.98 -6.51 -11.06
N LEU A 119 -4.93 -5.83 -10.41
CA LEU A 119 -4.73 -5.17 -9.13
C LEU A 119 -4.09 -6.11 -8.09
N GLY A 120 -2.97 -5.70 -7.50
CA GLY A 120 -2.23 -6.48 -6.50
C GLY A 120 -1.28 -7.54 -7.08
N LYS A 121 -1.22 -7.73 -8.41
CA LYS A 121 -0.24 -8.62 -9.05
C LYS A 121 1.09 -7.90 -9.26
N VAL A 122 2.18 -8.66 -9.17
CA VAL A 122 3.52 -8.20 -9.52
C VAL A 122 3.82 -8.65 -10.94
N LEU A 123 4.17 -7.70 -11.81
CA LEU A 123 4.34 -7.96 -13.24
C LEU A 123 5.78 -7.73 -13.67
N THR A 124 6.30 -8.62 -14.50
CA THR A 124 7.59 -8.48 -15.18
C THR A 124 7.38 -8.44 -16.69
N VAL A 125 8.23 -7.69 -17.40
CA VAL A 125 8.20 -7.63 -18.87
C VAL A 125 8.42 -9.03 -19.46
N GLY A 126 7.54 -9.41 -20.38
CA GLY A 126 7.51 -10.71 -21.05
C GLY A 126 6.70 -11.78 -20.34
N ASP A 127 6.18 -11.53 -19.13
CA ASP A 127 5.33 -12.49 -18.43
C ASP A 127 4.00 -12.70 -19.15
N ASP A 128 3.51 -13.93 -19.16
CA ASP A 128 2.13 -14.22 -19.48
C ASP A 128 1.27 -14.07 -18.22
N VAL A 129 0.14 -13.37 -18.36
CA VAL A 129 -0.80 -13.05 -17.28
C VAL A 129 -2.20 -13.50 -17.66
N SER A 130 -2.95 -14.00 -16.67
CA SER A 130 -4.34 -14.36 -16.88
C SER A 130 -5.27 -13.23 -16.48
N LEU A 131 -6.28 -13.01 -17.34
CA LEU A 131 -7.40 -12.11 -17.08
C LEU A 131 -8.51 -12.73 -16.26
N LEU A 132 -8.42 -14.01 -15.87
CA LEU A 132 -9.44 -14.68 -15.06
C LEU A 132 -9.88 -13.75 -13.93
N PRO A 133 -11.11 -13.18 -14.02
CA PRO A 133 -11.69 -12.52 -12.89
C PRO A 133 -11.81 -13.57 -11.80
N GLN A 134 -11.54 -13.14 -10.59
CA GLN A 134 -11.97 -13.82 -9.38
C GLN A 134 -13.45 -14.25 -9.58
N ASP A 135 -13.70 -15.55 -9.82
CA ASP A 135 -15.06 -16.11 -9.95
C ASP A 135 -15.78 -15.97 -8.60
N VAL A 136 -16.40 -14.80 -8.35
CA VAL A 136 -17.58 -14.49 -7.50
C VAL A 136 -17.62 -12.97 -7.29
N LEU A 137 -18.71 -12.33 -7.74
CA LEU A 137 -18.93 -10.88 -7.65
C LEU A 137 -19.89 -10.53 -6.49
N PRO A 138 -19.51 -9.66 -5.56
CA PRO A 138 -20.41 -9.03 -4.57
C PRO A 138 -21.12 -7.76 -5.04
N ASP A 139 -20.46 -6.94 -5.85
CA ASP A 139 -20.83 -5.54 -6.02
C ASP A 139 -21.84 -5.32 -7.16
N ALA A 140 -22.70 -4.31 -7.06
CA ALA A 140 -23.71 -3.95 -8.07
C ALA A 140 -23.19 -2.89 -9.06
N SER A 141 -22.33 -1.97 -8.60
CA SER A 141 -21.71 -0.90 -9.39
C SER A 141 -20.69 -1.42 -10.41
N VAL A 142 -20.01 -2.52 -10.09
CA VAL A 142 -19.05 -3.22 -10.97
C VAL A 142 -19.71 -4.35 -11.75
N ARG A 143 -20.97 -4.70 -11.40
CA ARG A 143 -21.72 -5.79 -12.03
C ARG A 143 -22.11 -5.46 -13.45
N SER A 144 -22.60 -4.24 -13.72
CA SER A 144 -23.01 -3.82 -15.06
C SER A 144 -21.84 -3.91 -16.03
N LEU A 145 -20.68 -3.37 -15.64
CA LEU A 145 -19.47 -3.32 -16.46
C LEU A 145 -18.80 -4.70 -16.64
N VAL A 146 -18.69 -5.50 -15.57
CA VAL A 146 -18.06 -6.84 -15.64
C VAL A 146 -19.02 -7.87 -16.23
N GLU A 147 -20.33 -7.79 -16.02
CA GLU A 147 -21.30 -8.63 -16.72
C GLU A 147 -21.49 -8.21 -18.17
N ALA A 148 -21.43 -6.92 -18.52
CA ALA A 148 -21.42 -6.47 -19.90
C ALA A 148 -20.15 -6.94 -20.61
N ALA A 149 -18.99 -6.84 -19.94
CA ALA A 149 -17.74 -7.42 -20.42
C ALA A 149 -17.83 -8.93 -20.58
N ARG A 150 -18.38 -9.65 -19.59
CA ARG A 150 -18.52 -11.11 -19.60
C ARG A 150 -19.53 -11.57 -20.63
N ARG A 151 -20.69 -10.90 -20.77
CA ARG A 151 -21.67 -11.16 -21.82
C ARG A 151 -21.02 -10.91 -23.17
N SER A 152 -20.37 -9.76 -23.35
CA SER A 152 -19.64 -9.41 -24.58
C SER A 152 -18.55 -10.43 -24.94
N LEU A 153 -17.70 -10.82 -23.98
CA LEU A 153 -16.63 -11.82 -24.15
C LEU A 153 -17.19 -13.23 -24.40
N SER A 154 -18.26 -13.60 -23.71
CA SER A 154 -18.94 -14.89 -23.89
C SER A 154 -19.71 -14.97 -25.21
N THR A 155 -20.29 -13.86 -25.69
CA THR A 155 -20.99 -13.80 -26.98
C THR A 155 -20.03 -13.65 -28.16
N THR A 156 -18.87 -13.03 -27.95
CA THR A 156 -17.90 -12.73 -29.02
C THR A 156 -16.81 -13.80 -29.14
N ILE A 157 -16.41 -14.44 -28.03
CA ILE A 157 -15.24 -15.35 -27.95
C ILE A 157 -15.60 -16.72 -27.35
N GLY A 158 -16.88 -16.96 -27.00
CA GLY A 158 -17.36 -18.26 -26.47
C GLY A 158 -16.78 -18.60 -25.09
N PHE A 159 -16.61 -19.88 -24.75
CA PHE A 159 -16.04 -20.33 -23.47
C PHE A 159 -14.51 -20.15 -23.35
N ALA A 160 -13.82 -19.64 -24.37
CA ALA A 160 -12.35 -19.61 -24.44
C ALA A 160 -11.70 -18.44 -23.66
N TRP A 161 -12.43 -17.37 -23.38
CA TRP A 161 -11.88 -16.16 -22.71
C TRP A 161 -11.36 -16.42 -21.29
N THR A 162 -11.85 -17.46 -20.59
CA THR A 162 -11.37 -17.88 -19.27
C THR A 162 -9.99 -18.53 -19.31
N SER A 163 -9.50 -18.88 -20.49
CA SER A 163 -8.20 -19.53 -20.69
C SER A 163 -7.18 -18.66 -21.42
N THR A 164 -7.57 -17.46 -21.88
CA THR A 164 -6.68 -16.59 -22.64
C THR A 164 -5.63 -15.95 -21.75
N LEU A 165 -4.37 -16.12 -22.15
CA LEU A 165 -3.22 -15.45 -21.55
C LEU A 165 -2.92 -14.19 -22.36
N LEU A 166 -2.57 -13.11 -21.65
CA LEU A 166 -2.01 -11.90 -22.23
C LEU A 166 -0.53 -11.85 -21.93
N THR A 167 0.24 -11.19 -22.77
CA THR A 167 1.67 -11.00 -22.54
C THR A 167 1.94 -9.57 -22.08
N VAL A 168 2.75 -9.41 -21.04
CA VAL A 168 3.21 -8.11 -20.56
C VAL A 168 4.30 -7.60 -21.50
N VAL A 169 4.04 -6.53 -22.23
CA VAL A 169 4.97 -5.94 -23.21
C VAL A 169 5.89 -4.93 -22.56
N ALA A 170 5.35 -4.11 -21.66
CA ALA A 170 6.10 -3.08 -20.96
C ALA A 170 5.56 -2.89 -19.55
N VAL A 171 6.48 -2.61 -18.61
CA VAL A 171 6.18 -2.23 -17.23
C VAL A 171 7.15 -1.11 -16.85
N GLU A 172 6.64 -0.06 -16.24
CA GLU A 172 7.43 1.06 -15.75
C GLU A 172 7.21 1.22 -14.24
N PRO A 173 8.23 1.02 -13.39
CA PRO A 173 9.58 0.56 -13.72
C PRO A 173 9.63 -0.93 -14.13
N SER A 174 10.68 -1.33 -14.85
CA SER A 174 10.74 -2.64 -15.53
C SER A 174 10.95 -3.86 -14.62
N ALA A 175 11.31 -3.65 -13.36
CA ALA A 175 11.66 -4.72 -12.43
C ALA A 175 10.51 -5.02 -11.47
N GLY A 176 9.73 -6.08 -11.78
CA GLY A 176 8.72 -6.69 -10.89
C GLY A 176 7.88 -5.68 -10.12
N SER A 177 7.03 -4.95 -10.85
CA SER A 177 6.25 -3.84 -10.30
C SER A 177 4.85 -4.28 -9.92
N LEU A 178 4.37 -3.79 -8.77
CA LEU A 178 3.04 -4.06 -8.24
C LEU A 178 2.00 -3.18 -8.96
N VAL A 179 0.95 -3.79 -9.51
CA VAL A 179 -0.18 -3.03 -10.07
C VAL A 179 -1.06 -2.48 -8.95
N THR A 180 -1.26 -1.17 -8.93
CA THR A 180 -2.10 -0.44 -7.97
C THR A 180 -3.29 0.23 -8.69
N MET A 181 -4.13 0.93 -7.93
CA MET A 181 -5.21 1.73 -8.51
C MET A 181 -4.71 2.91 -9.34
N ASP A 182 -3.46 3.36 -9.11
CA ASP A 182 -2.87 4.51 -9.82
C ASP A 182 -2.11 4.06 -11.09
N THR A 183 -1.91 2.76 -11.27
CA THR A 183 -1.21 2.21 -12.44
C THR A 183 -2.00 2.45 -13.73
N GLN A 184 -1.36 3.04 -14.74
CA GLN A 184 -1.88 3.07 -16.10
C GLN A 184 -1.79 1.69 -16.72
N VAL A 185 -2.91 1.11 -17.16
CA VAL A 185 -2.91 -0.17 -17.87
C VAL A 185 -3.44 0.03 -19.27
N GLY A 186 -2.81 -0.55 -20.29
CA GLY A 186 -3.28 -0.42 -21.66
C GLY A 186 -2.81 -1.53 -22.59
N TRP A 187 -3.37 -1.53 -23.80
CA TRP A 187 -3.01 -2.46 -24.87
C TRP A 187 -1.87 -1.90 -25.74
N GLU A 188 -0.96 -2.75 -26.21
CA GLU A 188 0.19 -2.38 -27.06
C GLU A 188 -0.22 -1.64 -28.34
N TYR A 189 -1.36 -2.03 -28.93
CA TYR A 189 -1.92 -1.44 -30.14
C TYR A 189 -3.41 -1.08 -29.96
N GLY A 190 -3.80 -0.66 -28.76
CA GLY A 190 -5.21 -0.43 -28.42
C GLY A 190 -5.42 0.61 -27.32
N ARG A 191 -6.59 0.52 -26.67
CA ARG A 191 -7.02 1.46 -25.63
C ARG A 191 -6.12 1.35 -24.39
N ALA A 192 -5.96 2.45 -23.66
CA ALA A 192 -5.41 2.47 -22.30
C ALA A 192 -6.50 2.90 -21.31
N THR A 193 -6.29 2.72 -20.00
CA THR A 193 -7.24 3.16 -18.96
C THR A 193 -7.54 4.62 -19.19
N HIS A 194 -8.84 4.95 -19.33
CA HIS A 194 -9.37 6.27 -19.64
C HIS A 194 -9.08 6.84 -21.05
N GLY A 195 -8.54 6.02 -21.98
CA GLY A 195 -8.30 6.41 -23.38
C GLY A 195 -9.46 6.09 -24.35
N PRO A 196 -9.55 6.78 -25.50
CA PRO A 196 -10.78 6.86 -26.30
C PRO A 196 -11.21 5.55 -26.99
N THR A 197 -12.52 5.40 -27.18
CA THR A 197 -13.09 4.40 -28.10
C THR A 197 -12.98 4.81 -29.57
N ALA A 198 -12.09 4.21 -30.36
CA ALA A 198 -12.08 4.39 -31.82
C ALA A 198 -11.88 3.07 -32.57
N GLY A 199 -12.53 3.00 -33.74
CA GLY A 199 -12.79 1.81 -34.52
C GLY A 199 -11.65 1.32 -35.41
N ARG A 200 -11.91 0.15 -36.00
CA ARG A 200 -11.07 -0.64 -36.89
C ARG A 200 -10.25 0.20 -37.87
N SER A 201 -8.94 -0.04 -37.90
CA SER A 201 -8.14 0.01 -39.11
C SER A 201 -7.04 -1.05 -39.03
N SER A 202 -6.83 -1.72 -40.16
CA SER A 202 -6.23 -3.04 -40.33
C SER A 202 -4.79 -3.02 -40.83
N ALA A 203 -3.93 -3.83 -40.19
CA ALA A 203 -2.84 -4.66 -40.75
C ALA A 203 -1.57 -3.94 -41.34
N PRO A 204 -0.45 -4.66 -41.56
CA PRO A 204 0.81 -4.44 -40.84
C PRO A 204 1.93 -3.85 -41.72
N ALA A 205 2.92 -3.20 -41.11
CA ALA A 205 4.10 -2.70 -41.82
C ALA A 205 5.34 -3.56 -41.52
N ASP A 206 5.81 -4.24 -42.55
CA ASP A 206 7.15 -4.77 -42.66
C ASP A 206 8.11 -3.66 -43.17
N ALA A 207 9.32 -3.63 -42.63
CA ALA A 207 10.56 -3.03 -43.15
C ALA A 207 10.66 -1.54 -43.61
N SER A 208 11.50 -0.81 -42.85
CA SER A 208 12.53 0.19 -43.28
C SER A 208 12.16 1.65 -43.60
N PRO A 209 13.03 2.64 -43.25
CA PRO A 209 12.70 4.07 -43.32
C PRO A 209 13.35 4.76 -44.54
N THR A 210 12.58 5.49 -45.35
CA THR A 210 13.11 6.63 -46.11
C THR A 210 12.01 7.62 -46.56
N ALA A 211 12.35 8.91 -46.44
CA ALA A 211 11.85 10.07 -47.19
C ALA A 211 10.43 10.63 -46.94
N ARG A 212 10.44 11.84 -46.39
CA ARG A 212 9.40 12.89 -46.28
C ARG A 212 8.36 12.94 -47.41
N ARG A 213 7.10 13.23 -47.05
CA ARG A 213 6.25 14.27 -47.68
C ARG A 213 5.04 14.62 -46.80
N ASP A 214 4.71 15.91 -46.80
CA ASP A 214 3.63 16.59 -46.07
C ASP A 214 2.22 16.02 -46.35
N ALA A 215 1.44 15.79 -45.29
CA ALA A 215 -0.04 15.83 -45.25
C ALA A 215 -0.51 15.79 -43.77
N PRO A 216 -1.68 16.37 -43.43
CA PRO A 216 -1.86 17.12 -42.20
C PRO A 216 -2.23 16.28 -40.97
N ALA A 217 -1.83 16.82 -39.81
CA ALA A 217 -2.41 16.54 -38.51
C ALA A 217 -3.88 17.02 -38.44
N ASP A 218 -4.58 16.62 -37.37
CA ASP A 218 -5.93 17.02 -36.97
C ASP A 218 -7.09 16.17 -37.50
N ALA A 219 -7.37 15.09 -36.77
CA ALA A 219 -8.75 14.75 -36.45
C ALA A 219 -8.97 15.06 -34.96
N ALA A 220 -9.62 16.19 -34.70
CA ALA A 220 -10.02 16.61 -33.35
C ALA A 220 -10.84 15.50 -32.68
N LEU A 221 -10.31 14.97 -31.58
CA LEU A 221 -10.93 13.94 -30.76
C LEU A 221 -12.14 14.52 -30.02
N ALA A 222 -13.33 14.00 -30.29
CA ALA A 222 -14.53 14.38 -29.57
C ALA A 222 -14.40 14.04 -28.06
N PRO A 223 -14.90 14.89 -27.15
CA PRO A 223 -14.91 14.61 -25.72
C PRO A 223 -15.90 13.49 -25.38
N GLU A 224 -15.47 12.55 -24.53
CA GLU A 224 -16.35 11.49 -24.01
C GLU A 224 -17.32 12.10 -22.99
N THR A 225 -18.58 11.70 -23.07
CA THR A 225 -19.65 12.06 -22.12
C THR A 225 -20.21 10.77 -21.57
N GLU A 226 -20.32 10.66 -20.25
CA GLU A 226 -20.93 9.51 -19.60
C GLU A 226 -22.41 9.83 -19.27
N ASP A 227 -23.31 8.90 -19.59
CA ASP A 227 -24.72 8.99 -19.27
C ASP A 227 -24.94 8.89 -17.75
N VAL A 228 -25.90 9.66 -17.23
CA VAL A 228 -26.20 9.81 -15.79
C VAL A 228 -26.73 8.52 -15.14
N ASP A 229 -27.17 7.54 -15.95
CA ASP A 229 -27.90 6.35 -15.50
C ASP A 229 -27.04 5.20 -14.90
N ASP A 230 -25.70 5.28 -14.93
CA ASP A 230 -24.78 4.23 -14.40
C ASP A 230 -23.97 4.70 -13.17
N ALA A 231 -24.35 5.84 -12.56
CA ALA A 231 -23.69 6.39 -11.38
C ALA A 231 -24.18 5.70 -10.07
N PRO A 232 -23.28 5.38 -9.12
CA PRO A 232 -23.67 4.79 -7.85
C PRO A 232 -24.50 5.78 -7.02
N ASP A 233 -25.42 5.26 -6.21
CA ASP A 233 -26.14 6.10 -5.24
C ASP A 233 -25.17 6.57 -4.15
N VAL A 234 -25.40 7.77 -3.60
CA VAL A 234 -24.66 8.27 -2.43
C VAL A 234 -24.83 7.31 -1.24
N ASP A 235 -25.97 6.64 -1.12
CA ASP A 235 -26.22 5.62 -0.09
C ASP A 235 -25.39 4.34 -0.28
N GLU A 236 -24.84 4.12 -1.48
CA GLU A 236 -23.92 3.02 -1.80
C GLU A 236 -22.45 3.38 -1.53
N LEU A 237 -22.16 4.58 -1.00
CA LEU A 237 -20.82 5.05 -0.65
C LEU A 237 -20.60 5.13 0.88
N PRO A 238 -20.48 3.97 1.56
CA PRO A 238 -20.30 3.90 3.01
C PRO A 238 -19.07 4.69 3.48
N GLY A 239 -19.29 5.56 4.47
CA GLY A 239 -18.28 6.44 5.06
C GLY A 239 -18.01 7.76 4.36
N LEU A 240 -18.63 7.98 3.21
CA LEU A 240 -18.46 9.23 2.47
C LEU A 240 -19.67 10.14 2.60
N ARG A 241 -20.65 9.83 3.47
CA ARG A 241 -21.91 10.60 3.59
C ARG A 241 -21.66 12.06 3.94
N ALA A 242 -20.80 12.36 4.90
CA ALA A 242 -20.50 13.74 5.29
C ALA A 242 -19.86 14.52 4.13
N GLN A 243 -18.88 13.92 3.45
CA GLN A 243 -18.23 14.52 2.28
C GLN A 243 -19.20 14.64 1.09
N ALA A 244 -20.12 13.69 0.94
CA ALA A 244 -21.16 13.72 -0.09
C ALA A 244 -22.17 14.83 0.18
N GLU A 245 -22.60 15.01 1.42
CA GLU A 245 -23.47 16.11 1.84
C GLU A 245 -22.80 17.46 1.59
N GLU A 246 -21.55 17.64 2.03
CA GLU A 246 -20.78 18.87 1.80
C GLU A 246 -20.64 19.19 0.31
N LEU A 247 -20.28 18.20 -0.53
CA LEU A 247 -20.17 18.39 -1.97
C LEU A 247 -21.54 18.61 -2.63
N THR A 248 -22.60 17.94 -2.14
CA THR A 248 -23.97 18.09 -2.66
C THR A 248 -24.48 19.50 -2.41
N GLU A 249 -24.38 20.00 -1.17
CA GLU A 249 -24.80 21.36 -0.80
C GLU A 249 -24.07 22.40 -1.65
N LEU A 250 -22.77 22.19 -1.88
CA LEU A 250 -21.96 23.08 -2.70
C LEU A 250 -22.41 23.15 -4.16
N LEU A 251 -22.58 21.97 -4.79
CA LEU A 251 -22.97 21.89 -6.19
C LEU A 251 -24.43 22.32 -6.39
N ASP A 252 -25.32 21.98 -5.47
CA ASP A 252 -26.73 22.38 -5.51
C ASP A 252 -26.88 23.90 -5.38
N LEU A 253 -26.19 24.52 -4.41
CA LEU A 253 -26.13 25.97 -4.26
C LEU A 253 -25.56 26.66 -5.52
N GLY A 254 -24.54 26.03 -6.10
CA GLY A 254 -23.85 26.48 -7.31
C GLY A 254 -24.67 26.42 -8.60
N PHE A 255 -25.45 25.36 -8.80
CA PHE A 255 -26.18 25.12 -10.04
C PHE A 255 -27.62 25.63 -9.98
N HIS A 256 -28.30 25.49 -8.85
CA HIS A 256 -29.75 25.69 -8.77
C HIS A 256 -30.16 26.95 -7.98
N HIS A 257 -29.24 27.54 -7.22
CA HIS A 257 -29.54 28.65 -6.30
C HIS A 257 -28.68 29.92 -6.49
N GLN A 258 -28.13 30.13 -7.70
CA GLN A 258 -27.30 31.30 -8.01
C GLN A 258 -27.99 32.65 -7.75
N GLU A 259 -29.32 32.74 -7.92
CA GLU A 259 -30.07 33.96 -7.63
C GLU A 259 -29.98 34.39 -6.16
N VAL A 260 -29.93 33.42 -5.24
CA VAL A 260 -29.83 33.67 -3.80
C VAL A 260 -28.47 34.27 -3.47
N LEU A 261 -27.40 33.72 -4.05
CA LEU A 261 -26.03 34.24 -3.92
C LEU A 261 -25.93 35.67 -4.47
N GLY A 262 -26.54 35.92 -5.64
CA GLY A 262 -26.59 37.25 -6.25
C GLY A 262 -27.29 38.29 -5.39
N ARG A 263 -28.39 37.94 -4.71
CA ARG A 263 -29.10 38.83 -3.76
C ARG A 263 -28.27 39.18 -2.53
N LEU A 264 -27.37 38.29 -2.12
CA LEU A 264 -26.44 38.50 -1.00
C LEU A 264 -25.15 39.22 -1.44
N GLY A 265 -25.00 39.53 -2.74
CA GLY A 265 -23.80 40.17 -3.29
C GLY A 265 -22.56 39.27 -3.24
N THR A 266 -22.74 37.96 -3.24
CA THR A 266 -21.67 36.97 -3.14
C THR A 266 -21.72 35.99 -4.32
N THR A 267 -20.60 35.33 -4.60
CA THR A 267 -20.50 34.27 -5.61
C THR A 267 -19.81 33.07 -4.99
N ILE A 268 -20.20 31.86 -5.41
CA ILE A 268 -19.51 30.63 -5.03
C ILE A 268 -18.55 30.23 -6.15
N SER A 269 -17.31 29.89 -5.79
CA SER A 269 -16.41 29.22 -6.72
C SER A 269 -16.72 27.74 -6.69
N LEU A 270 -16.95 27.13 -7.86
CA LEU A 270 -17.22 25.69 -7.96
C LEU A 270 -15.95 24.88 -8.24
N GLY A 271 -14.80 25.35 -7.75
CA GLY A 271 -13.54 24.62 -7.80
C GLY A 271 -13.26 23.88 -6.48
N VAL A 272 -13.22 22.55 -6.55
CA VAL A 272 -13.04 21.67 -5.38
C VAL A 272 -11.80 20.79 -5.57
N LEU A 273 -10.90 20.78 -4.59
CA LEU A 273 -9.83 19.79 -4.49
C LEU A 273 -10.23 18.70 -3.50
N LEU A 274 -10.45 17.50 -3.99
CA LEU A 274 -10.82 16.32 -3.22
C LEU A 274 -9.60 15.44 -2.97
N GLY A 275 -9.06 15.51 -1.75
CA GLY A 275 -7.88 14.76 -1.32
C GLY A 275 -8.25 13.49 -0.57
N GLY A 276 -7.39 12.47 -0.63
CA GLY A 276 -7.52 11.28 0.20
C GLY A 276 -6.83 10.07 -0.41
N PRO A 277 -6.67 8.95 0.33
CA PRO A 277 -5.95 7.77 -0.14
C PRO A 277 -6.37 7.28 -1.53
N ALA A 278 -5.44 6.70 -2.29
CA ALA A 278 -5.78 6.00 -3.54
C ALA A 278 -6.80 4.89 -3.24
N GLY A 279 -7.78 4.67 -4.13
CA GLY A 279 -8.81 3.64 -3.94
C GLY A 279 -9.87 3.91 -2.85
N SER A 280 -9.89 5.11 -2.25
CA SER A 280 -10.91 5.50 -1.23
C SER A 280 -12.30 5.83 -1.79
N GLY A 281 -12.49 5.82 -3.12
CA GLY A 281 -13.78 6.11 -3.75
C GLY A 281 -14.00 7.56 -4.17
N LYS A 282 -12.94 8.40 -4.20
CA LYS A 282 -12.98 9.82 -4.62
C LYS A 282 -13.82 10.07 -5.89
N SER A 283 -13.53 9.35 -6.97
CA SER A 283 -14.25 9.53 -8.24
C SER A 283 -15.70 9.04 -8.17
N ALA A 284 -15.96 7.97 -7.42
CA ALA A 284 -17.31 7.45 -7.22
C ALA A 284 -18.17 8.45 -6.45
N LEU A 285 -17.61 9.12 -5.43
CA LEU A 285 -18.25 10.21 -4.71
C LEU A 285 -18.66 11.36 -5.61
N VAL A 286 -17.75 11.84 -6.46
CA VAL A 286 -18.07 12.94 -7.38
C VAL A 286 -19.18 12.55 -8.35
N ARG A 287 -19.15 11.32 -8.88
CA ARG A 287 -20.17 10.80 -9.79
C ARG A 287 -21.53 10.68 -9.13
N ALA A 288 -21.60 10.11 -7.92
CA ALA A 288 -22.83 9.97 -7.16
C ALA A 288 -23.46 11.32 -6.83
N VAL A 289 -22.65 12.29 -6.39
CA VAL A 289 -23.13 13.63 -6.07
C VAL A 289 -23.57 14.38 -7.33
N ALA A 290 -22.81 14.28 -8.43
CA ALA A 290 -23.19 14.89 -9.71
C ALA A 290 -24.54 14.36 -10.22
N ALA A 291 -24.75 13.04 -10.16
CA ALA A 291 -26.03 12.43 -10.50
C ALA A 291 -27.17 12.95 -9.61
N LYS A 292 -26.94 13.05 -8.29
CA LYS A 292 -27.91 13.56 -7.31
C LYS A 292 -28.35 15.01 -7.58
N VAL A 293 -27.44 15.87 -8.03
CA VAL A 293 -27.75 17.27 -8.38
C VAL A 293 -28.15 17.48 -9.85
N GLY A 294 -28.26 16.39 -10.62
CA GLY A 294 -28.63 16.43 -12.04
C GLY A 294 -27.57 17.03 -12.96
N ALA A 295 -26.29 16.93 -12.58
CA ALA A 295 -25.16 17.44 -13.34
C ALA A 295 -24.47 16.34 -14.18
N ARG A 296 -24.08 16.69 -15.41
CA ARG A 296 -23.31 15.80 -16.29
C ARG A 296 -21.83 15.81 -15.94
N VAL A 297 -21.19 14.64 -15.93
CA VAL A 297 -19.78 14.50 -15.59
C VAL A 297 -18.93 14.38 -16.86
N HIS A 298 -17.90 15.22 -16.95
CA HIS A 298 -16.86 15.16 -17.97
C HIS A 298 -15.57 14.68 -17.32
N PRO A 299 -15.24 13.38 -17.41
CA PRO A 299 -14.03 12.85 -16.79
C PRO A 299 -12.78 13.23 -17.59
N LEU A 300 -11.72 13.52 -16.86
CA LEU A 300 -10.39 13.75 -17.39
C LEU A 300 -9.38 13.10 -16.44
N TRP A 301 -8.52 12.24 -16.97
CA TRP A 301 -7.46 11.63 -16.17
C TRP A 301 -6.13 12.34 -16.42
N ALA A 302 -5.60 12.98 -15.39
CA ALA A 302 -4.44 13.85 -15.50
C ALA A 302 -3.16 13.13 -15.99
N PRO A 303 -2.82 11.91 -15.54
CA PRO A 303 -1.67 11.15 -16.05
C PRO A 303 -1.70 10.90 -17.56
N GLU A 304 -2.88 10.65 -18.13
CA GLU A 304 -3.03 10.47 -19.58
C GLU A 304 -2.71 11.77 -20.33
N VAL A 305 -3.28 12.88 -19.88
CA VAL A 305 -3.05 14.20 -20.49
C VAL A 305 -1.59 14.59 -20.36
N ALA A 306 -0.96 14.30 -19.22
CA ALA A 306 0.46 14.55 -18.99
C ALA A 306 1.40 13.70 -19.86
N ALA A 307 0.95 12.51 -20.29
CA ALA A 307 1.71 11.64 -21.19
C ALA A 307 1.68 12.10 -22.66
N LEU A 308 0.78 13.03 -23.03
CA LEU A 308 0.69 13.60 -24.38
C LEU A 308 1.78 14.67 -24.61
N SER A 309 1.98 15.03 -25.88
CA SER A 309 2.75 16.24 -26.19
C SER A 309 2.06 17.47 -25.62
N ASN A 310 2.82 18.51 -25.22
CA ASN A 310 2.25 19.73 -24.63
C ASN A 310 1.10 20.34 -25.47
N GLN A 311 1.21 20.28 -26.80
CA GLN A 311 0.17 20.79 -27.69
C GLN A 311 -1.09 19.90 -27.66
N ALA A 312 -0.94 18.58 -27.81
CA ALA A 312 -2.06 17.66 -27.78
C ALA A 312 -2.76 17.65 -26.40
N ALA A 313 -1.98 17.76 -25.32
CA ALA A 313 -2.48 17.91 -23.96
C ALA A 313 -3.30 19.19 -23.80
N ALA A 314 -2.78 20.33 -24.27
CA ALA A 314 -3.49 21.61 -24.23
C ALA A 314 -4.81 21.57 -25.04
N ASP A 315 -4.79 20.95 -26.21
CA ASP A 315 -5.98 20.84 -27.06
C ASP A 315 -7.03 19.92 -26.44
N ARG A 316 -6.62 18.80 -25.82
CA ARG A 316 -7.51 17.92 -25.06
C ARG A 316 -8.16 18.64 -23.87
N LEU A 317 -7.38 19.41 -23.09
CA LEU A 317 -7.90 20.20 -21.96
C LEU A 317 -8.97 21.20 -22.42
N ARG A 318 -8.68 21.95 -23.49
CA ARG A 318 -9.63 22.94 -24.04
C ARG A 318 -10.89 22.29 -24.61
N ALA A 319 -10.75 21.15 -25.29
CA ALA A 319 -11.87 20.43 -25.89
C ALA A 319 -12.85 19.95 -24.82
N VAL A 320 -12.35 19.28 -23.76
CA VAL A 320 -13.20 18.78 -22.66
C VAL A 320 -13.85 19.93 -21.90
N ALA A 321 -13.11 21.01 -21.60
CA ALA A 321 -13.68 22.19 -20.96
C ALA A 321 -14.75 22.87 -21.83
N THR A 322 -14.60 22.86 -23.15
CA THR A 322 -15.59 23.43 -24.07
C THR A 322 -16.86 22.59 -24.10
N ALA A 323 -16.76 21.26 -24.10
CA ALA A 323 -17.93 20.39 -23.97
C ALA A 323 -18.64 20.56 -22.63
N ALA A 324 -17.89 20.62 -21.52
CA ALA A 324 -18.48 20.85 -20.20
C ALA A 324 -19.26 22.18 -20.11
N ARG A 325 -18.81 23.23 -20.81
CA ARG A 325 -19.50 24.53 -20.90
C ARG A 325 -20.72 24.52 -21.83
N ALA A 326 -20.79 23.57 -22.77
CA ALA A 326 -21.92 23.47 -23.70
C ALA A 326 -23.11 22.74 -23.07
N ASP A 327 -22.86 21.97 -22.02
CA ASP A 327 -23.85 21.24 -21.26
C ASP A 327 -24.45 22.10 -20.13
N GLY A 328 -25.55 21.63 -19.53
CA GLY A 328 -26.24 22.33 -18.43
C GLY A 328 -25.42 22.31 -17.13
N PRO A 329 -26.02 22.01 -15.96
CA PRO A 329 -25.22 21.69 -14.77
C PRO A 329 -24.17 20.63 -15.14
N ALA A 330 -22.89 20.96 -15.01
CA ALA A 330 -21.80 20.13 -15.50
C ALA A 330 -20.61 20.15 -14.53
N VAL A 331 -20.00 18.97 -14.36
CA VAL A 331 -18.84 18.75 -13.52
C VAL A 331 -17.67 18.28 -14.39
N LEU A 332 -16.62 19.07 -14.46
CA LEU A 332 -15.32 18.66 -14.98
C LEU A 332 -14.56 17.92 -13.87
N LEU A 333 -14.52 16.58 -13.95
CA LEU A 333 -13.84 15.73 -12.98
C LEU A 333 -12.41 15.44 -13.44
N VAL A 334 -11.42 16.04 -12.80
CA VAL A 334 -9.99 15.82 -13.08
C VAL A 334 -9.40 14.87 -12.06
N THR A 335 -8.94 13.69 -12.47
CA THR A 335 -8.43 12.66 -11.56
C THR A 335 -6.90 12.60 -11.55
N ASP A 336 -6.30 12.37 -10.38
CA ASP A 336 -4.85 12.34 -10.11
C ASP A 336 -4.10 13.62 -10.54
N LEU A 337 -4.64 14.76 -10.11
CA LEU A 337 -4.23 16.11 -10.52
C LEU A 337 -2.72 16.39 -10.47
N GLU A 338 -1.99 15.77 -9.54
CA GLU A 338 -0.54 15.94 -9.38
C GLU A 338 0.26 15.64 -10.65
N ALA A 339 -0.30 14.85 -11.59
CA ALA A 339 0.35 14.57 -12.86
C ALA A 339 0.29 15.75 -13.84
N LEU A 340 -0.78 16.56 -13.82
CA LEU A 340 -0.94 17.72 -14.70
C LEU A 340 -0.32 18.99 -14.12
N ALA A 341 -0.37 19.12 -12.80
CA ALA A 341 0.11 20.28 -12.07
C ALA A 341 0.92 19.86 -10.85
N PRO A 342 2.14 19.36 -11.05
CA PRO A 342 3.04 18.98 -9.96
C PRO A 342 3.51 20.22 -9.18
N ALA A 343 3.79 20.04 -7.89
CA ALA A 343 4.23 21.12 -7.00
C ALA A 343 5.63 21.67 -7.33
N ASP A 344 6.56 20.81 -7.74
CA ASP A 344 7.99 21.17 -7.81
C ASP A 344 8.42 21.75 -9.16
N GLU A 345 7.88 21.23 -10.26
CA GLU A 345 8.20 21.67 -11.62
C GLU A 345 6.91 21.93 -12.44
N PRO A 346 6.17 23.01 -12.16
CA PRO A 346 4.99 23.36 -12.93
C PRO A 346 5.41 23.76 -14.35
N GLY A 347 5.36 22.80 -15.27
CA GLY A 347 5.66 22.99 -16.68
C GLY A 347 4.64 23.86 -17.43
N PRO A 348 4.84 24.12 -18.73
CA PRO A 348 3.91 24.90 -19.56
C PRO A 348 2.46 24.37 -19.53
N LEU A 349 2.30 23.04 -19.41
CA LEU A 349 1.00 22.39 -19.31
C LEU A 349 0.22 22.79 -18.05
N ALA A 350 0.89 22.94 -16.90
CA ALA A 350 0.26 23.39 -15.66
C ALA A 350 -0.31 24.82 -15.80
N THR A 351 0.37 25.68 -16.56
CA THR A 351 -0.12 27.05 -16.85
C THR A 351 -1.37 27.01 -17.72
N VAL A 352 -1.38 26.19 -18.78
CA VAL A 352 -2.56 26.01 -19.64
C VAL A 352 -3.72 25.44 -18.84
N PHE A 353 -3.47 24.42 -18.01
CA PHE A 353 -4.49 23.83 -17.14
C PHE A 353 -5.10 24.86 -16.19
N ARG A 354 -4.28 25.68 -15.52
CA ARG A 354 -4.74 26.77 -14.66
C ARG A 354 -5.67 27.74 -15.39
N GLN A 355 -5.31 28.12 -16.62
CA GLN A 355 -6.14 29.00 -17.43
C GLN A 355 -7.49 28.35 -17.76
N VAL A 356 -7.47 27.10 -18.23
CA VAL A 356 -8.70 26.34 -18.57
C VAL A 356 -9.59 26.16 -17.35
N LEU A 357 -9.01 25.87 -16.18
CA LEU A 357 -9.73 25.74 -14.92
C LEU A 357 -10.41 27.06 -14.53
N ALA A 358 -9.67 28.17 -14.53
CA ALA A 358 -10.20 29.49 -14.20
C ALA A 358 -11.35 29.91 -15.13
N GLU A 359 -11.21 29.63 -16.44
CA GLU A 359 -12.25 29.91 -17.44
C GLU A 359 -13.48 29.02 -17.26
N SER A 360 -13.30 27.76 -16.86
CA SER A 360 -14.41 26.82 -16.63
C SER A 360 -15.22 27.20 -15.39
N VAL A 361 -14.54 27.49 -14.28
CA VAL A 361 -15.19 27.95 -13.03
C VAL A 361 -15.95 29.26 -13.27
N ARG A 362 -15.35 30.23 -13.99
CA ARG A 362 -16.03 31.49 -14.35
C ARG A 362 -17.25 31.30 -15.25
N ALA A 363 -17.27 30.24 -16.05
CA ALA A 363 -18.40 29.90 -16.90
C ALA A 363 -19.52 29.14 -16.15
N GLY A 364 -19.37 28.88 -14.84
CA GLY A 364 -20.35 28.17 -14.02
C GLY A 364 -20.24 26.65 -14.08
N VAL A 365 -19.18 26.10 -14.68
CA VAL A 365 -18.87 24.66 -14.63
C VAL A 365 -18.20 24.35 -13.30
N ALA A 366 -18.67 23.32 -12.61
CA ALA A 366 -17.96 22.84 -11.42
C ALA A 366 -16.71 22.07 -11.83
N VAL A 367 -15.56 22.39 -11.25
CA VAL A 367 -14.30 21.69 -11.49
C VAL A 367 -13.92 20.95 -10.21
N VAL A 368 -14.00 19.63 -10.24
CA VAL A 368 -13.62 18.79 -9.11
C VAL A 368 -12.36 18.04 -9.46
N CYS A 369 -11.27 18.38 -8.78
CA CYS A 369 -9.98 17.72 -8.96
C CYS A 369 -9.75 16.72 -7.81
N THR A 370 -9.41 15.48 -8.12
CA THR A 370 -9.05 14.48 -7.10
C THR A 370 -7.54 14.29 -7.05
N THR A 371 -6.99 14.00 -5.88
CA THR A 371 -5.57 13.66 -5.71
C THR A 371 -5.37 12.69 -4.56
N SER A 372 -4.39 11.79 -4.69
CA SER A 372 -3.94 10.94 -3.58
C SER A 372 -2.87 11.61 -2.71
N ARG A 373 -2.21 12.64 -3.25
CA ARG A 373 -1.09 13.37 -2.65
C ARG A 373 -1.33 14.87 -2.78
N PRO A 374 -2.18 15.48 -1.93
CA PRO A 374 -2.47 16.92 -1.99
C PRO A 374 -1.25 17.84 -1.95
N GLU A 375 -0.15 17.37 -1.35
CA GLU A 375 1.15 18.02 -1.28
C GLU A 375 1.90 18.04 -2.61
N ALA A 376 1.67 17.05 -3.47
CA ALA A 376 2.31 16.93 -4.79
C ALA A 376 1.65 17.82 -5.85
N VAL A 377 0.56 18.51 -5.51
CA VAL A 377 -0.19 19.42 -6.39
C VAL A 377 0.31 20.85 -6.25
N ASP A 378 0.45 21.57 -7.37
CA ASP A 378 0.79 23.00 -7.44
C ASP A 378 -0.02 23.83 -6.42
N PRO A 379 0.63 24.42 -5.40
CA PRO A 379 -0.03 25.24 -4.39
C PRO A 379 -0.78 26.43 -4.99
N ALA A 380 -0.38 26.92 -6.16
CA ALA A 380 -1.03 28.05 -6.84
C ALA A 380 -2.44 27.70 -7.35
N LEU A 381 -2.78 26.42 -7.49
CA LEU A 381 -4.14 25.97 -7.81
C LEU A 381 -5.14 26.19 -6.67
N ARG A 382 -4.66 26.48 -5.45
CA ARG A 382 -5.49 26.75 -4.26
C ARG A 382 -5.96 28.21 -4.18
N ALA A 383 -5.77 28.99 -5.24
CA ALA A 383 -6.22 30.37 -5.30
C ALA A 383 -7.76 30.45 -5.18
N PRO A 384 -8.32 31.54 -4.62
CA PRO A 384 -9.77 31.69 -4.38
C PRO A 384 -10.66 31.49 -5.62
N ASP A 385 -10.13 31.81 -6.80
CA ASP A 385 -10.78 31.71 -8.12
C ASP A 385 -10.54 30.37 -8.84
N LEU A 386 -9.81 29.45 -8.20
CA LEU A 386 -9.47 28.12 -8.70
C LEU A 386 -10.06 27.06 -7.75
N LEU A 387 -9.22 26.20 -7.16
CA LEU A 387 -9.62 25.12 -6.25
C LEU A 387 -9.60 25.61 -4.79
N SER A 388 -10.52 26.52 -4.47
CA SER A 388 -10.57 27.16 -3.14
C SER A 388 -11.14 26.26 -2.05
N LEU A 389 -11.95 25.28 -2.42
CA LEU A 389 -12.62 24.36 -1.49
C LEU A 389 -11.87 23.04 -1.40
N ARG A 390 -11.76 22.49 -0.19
CA ARG A 390 -11.01 21.26 0.07
C ARG A 390 -11.85 20.28 0.85
N ILE A 391 -12.08 19.12 0.25
CA ILE A 391 -12.74 17.99 0.90
C ILE A 391 -11.68 16.90 1.07
N SER A 392 -11.47 16.44 2.30
CA SER A 392 -10.53 15.37 2.61
C SER A 392 -11.28 14.10 2.97
N ILE A 393 -10.92 13.00 2.32
CA ILE A 393 -11.38 11.66 2.66
C ILE A 393 -10.28 10.99 3.50
N PRO A 394 -10.52 10.75 4.80
CA PRO A 394 -9.55 10.10 5.66
C PRO A 394 -9.43 8.59 5.36
N LEU A 395 -8.40 7.96 5.93
CA LEU A 395 -8.33 6.50 5.94
C LEU A 395 -9.48 5.93 6.77
N PRO A 396 -10.16 4.86 6.32
CA PRO A 396 -11.31 4.34 7.04
C PRO A 396 -10.87 3.66 8.34
N ASP A 397 -11.49 4.03 9.45
CA ASP A 397 -11.31 3.39 10.75
C ASP A 397 -12.00 1.99 10.80
N PRO A 398 -11.81 1.17 11.85
CA PRO A 398 -12.45 -0.14 11.92
C PRO A 398 -13.98 -0.12 11.83
N ALA A 399 -14.64 0.89 12.41
CA ALA A 399 -16.09 1.01 12.37
C ALA A 399 -16.58 1.31 10.95
N LEU A 400 -15.87 2.20 10.25
CA LEU A 400 -16.15 2.53 8.87
C LEU A 400 -15.84 1.33 7.95
N ARG A 401 -14.72 0.63 8.12
CA ARG A 401 -14.45 -0.57 7.32
C ARG A 401 -15.51 -1.65 7.51
N ARG A 402 -16.08 -1.78 8.72
CA ARG A 402 -17.23 -2.65 8.97
C ARG A 402 -18.47 -2.21 8.18
N GLU A 403 -18.79 -0.91 8.16
CA GLU A 403 -19.89 -0.38 7.34
C GLU A 403 -19.65 -0.66 5.85
N GLN A 404 -18.43 -0.40 5.36
CA GLN A 404 -18.01 -0.66 3.98
C GLN A 404 -18.15 -2.13 3.62
N LEU A 405 -17.67 -3.03 4.48
CA LEU A 405 -17.86 -4.48 4.32
C LEU A 405 -19.34 -4.86 4.32
N GLY A 406 -20.18 -4.22 5.15
CA GLY A 406 -21.62 -4.46 5.18
C GLY A 406 -22.29 -4.14 3.84
N VAL A 407 -21.94 -3.01 3.22
CA VAL A 407 -22.43 -2.66 1.88
C VAL A 407 -21.88 -3.61 0.82
N LEU A 408 -20.56 -3.83 0.81
CA LEU A 408 -19.89 -4.70 -0.16
C LEU A 408 -20.38 -6.15 -0.08
N THR A 409 -20.82 -6.62 1.09
CA THR A 409 -21.34 -7.99 1.28
C THR A 409 -22.86 -8.10 1.19
N ARG A 410 -23.60 -7.00 0.95
CA ARG A 410 -25.07 -6.99 0.96
C ARG A 410 -25.70 -8.01 0.00
N GLN A 411 -25.02 -8.30 -1.11
CA GLN A 411 -25.48 -9.26 -2.12
C GLN A 411 -24.67 -10.57 -2.12
N VAL A 412 -23.80 -10.76 -1.13
CA VAL A 412 -23.02 -11.98 -0.96
C VAL A 412 -23.74 -12.89 0.04
N PRO A 413 -24.02 -14.16 -0.33
CA PRO A 413 -24.50 -15.12 0.64
C PRO A 413 -23.42 -15.39 1.69
N LEU A 414 -23.59 -14.89 2.90
CA LEU A 414 -22.67 -15.11 4.02
C LEU A 414 -23.16 -16.29 4.87
N ALA A 415 -22.22 -17.09 5.38
CA ALA A 415 -22.51 -18.11 6.38
C ALA A 415 -22.64 -17.50 7.79
N ASP A 416 -23.32 -18.21 8.69
CA ASP A 416 -23.64 -17.75 10.05
C ASP A 416 -22.40 -17.49 10.94
N ASP A 417 -21.23 -17.98 10.54
CA ASP A 417 -19.95 -17.80 11.24
C ASP A 417 -19.27 -16.47 10.90
N VAL A 418 -19.69 -15.77 9.84
CA VAL A 418 -19.04 -14.53 9.39
C VAL A 418 -19.25 -13.41 10.41
N ARG A 419 -18.16 -12.78 10.83
CA ARG A 419 -18.16 -11.61 11.73
C ARG A 419 -17.43 -10.45 11.05
N LEU A 420 -18.18 -9.53 10.44
CA LEU A 420 -17.60 -8.39 9.71
C LEU A 420 -16.79 -7.45 10.62
N ASP A 421 -17.09 -7.39 11.92
CA ASP A 421 -16.25 -6.67 12.91
C ASP A 421 -14.85 -7.25 13.00
N GLU A 422 -14.73 -8.57 12.97
CA GLU A 422 -13.45 -9.27 13.05
C GLU A 422 -12.66 -9.04 11.77
N VAL A 423 -13.31 -9.13 10.60
CA VAL A 423 -12.69 -8.83 9.30
C VAL A 423 -12.20 -7.38 9.29
N ALA A 424 -13.04 -6.41 9.67
CA ALA A 424 -12.67 -4.99 9.73
C ALA A 424 -11.50 -4.71 10.70
N GLY A 425 -11.45 -5.43 11.82
CA GLY A 425 -10.34 -5.37 12.77
C GLY A 425 -9.02 -5.93 12.25
N ARG A 426 -9.08 -6.85 11.27
CA ARG A 426 -7.93 -7.46 10.60
C ARG A 426 -7.52 -6.78 9.29
N THR A 427 -8.22 -5.71 8.90
CA THR A 427 -7.90 -4.90 7.70
C THR A 427 -7.41 -3.47 8.00
N PRO A 428 -6.50 -3.21 8.96
CA PRO A 428 -5.93 -1.86 9.10
C PRO A 428 -5.29 -1.38 7.80
N GLY A 429 -5.46 -0.09 7.48
CA GLY A 429 -4.95 0.53 6.25
C GLY A 429 -5.70 0.19 4.96
N PHE A 430 -6.65 -0.76 4.97
CA PHE A 430 -7.45 -1.08 3.77
C PHE A 430 -8.35 0.09 3.42
N VAL A 431 -8.38 0.45 2.14
CA VAL A 431 -9.37 1.37 1.58
C VAL A 431 -10.56 0.61 0.99
N ALA A 432 -11.61 1.31 0.56
CA ALA A 432 -12.79 0.71 -0.05
C ALA A 432 -12.45 -0.24 -1.22
N ALA A 433 -11.50 0.13 -2.09
CA ALA A 433 -11.03 -0.73 -3.16
C ALA A 433 -10.38 -2.04 -2.68
N ASP A 434 -9.63 -1.98 -1.58
CA ASP A 434 -8.97 -3.15 -0.98
C ASP A 434 -9.99 -4.07 -0.31
N LEU A 435 -10.98 -3.50 0.40
CA LEU A 435 -12.08 -4.26 0.99
C LEU A 435 -12.91 -4.94 -0.10
N ALA A 436 -13.17 -4.24 -1.21
CA ALA A 436 -13.86 -4.84 -2.35
C ALA A 436 -13.03 -5.98 -2.95
N ALA A 437 -11.70 -5.84 -3.03
CA ALA A 437 -10.80 -6.92 -3.45
C ALA A 437 -10.82 -8.10 -2.48
N LEU A 438 -10.86 -7.83 -1.17
CA LEU A 438 -10.94 -8.84 -0.12
C LEU A 438 -12.24 -9.65 -0.17
N VAL A 439 -13.39 -8.98 -0.30
CA VAL A 439 -14.70 -9.66 -0.40
C VAL A 439 -14.76 -10.50 -1.68
N ARG A 440 -14.23 -9.97 -2.81
CA ARG A 440 -14.10 -10.74 -4.05
C ARG A 440 -13.25 -12.00 -3.83
N GLU A 441 -12.07 -11.85 -3.24
CA GLU A 441 -11.16 -12.96 -2.95
C GLU A 441 -11.81 -14.03 -2.06
N ALA A 442 -12.51 -13.62 -1.00
CA ALA A 442 -13.25 -14.54 -0.14
C ALA A 442 -14.37 -15.26 -0.90
N GLY A 443 -15.08 -14.54 -1.77
CA GLY A 443 -16.09 -15.10 -2.68
C GLY A 443 -15.54 -16.23 -3.53
N VAL A 444 -14.39 -16.04 -4.16
CA VAL A 444 -13.79 -17.06 -5.04
C VAL A 444 -13.37 -18.29 -4.29
N ARG A 445 -12.80 -18.09 -3.10
CA ARG A 445 -12.42 -19.21 -2.24
C ARG A 445 -13.65 -20.05 -1.87
N ALA A 446 -14.76 -19.40 -1.56
CA ALA A 446 -16.03 -20.07 -1.31
C ALA A 446 -16.55 -20.84 -2.54
N ALA A 447 -16.55 -20.24 -3.74
CA ALA A 447 -17.01 -20.93 -4.95
C ALA A 447 -16.11 -22.10 -5.35
N LEU A 448 -14.79 -21.95 -5.24
CA LEU A 448 -13.85 -23.04 -5.51
C LEU A 448 -13.96 -24.19 -4.51
N ARG A 449 -14.33 -23.89 -3.26
CA ARG A 449 -14.64 -24.88 -2.23
C ARG A 449 -15.99 -25.56 -2.47
N GLN A 450 -16.95 -24.85 -3.04
CA GLN A 450 -18.35 -25.27 -3.21
C GLN A 450 -18.78 -25.38 -4.69
N LYS A 451 -17.91 -25.93 -5.56
CA LYS A 451 -18.14 -25.98 -7.02
C LYS A 451 -19.46 -26.62 -7.47
N SER A 452 -19.99 -27.55 -6.67
CA SER A 452 -21.22 -28.29 -6.98
C SER A 452 -22.43 -27.82 -6.15
N ALA A 453 -22.26 -26.82 -5.29
CA ALA A 453 -23.36 -26.29 -4.49
C ALA A 453 -24.25 -25.37 -5.35
N GLN A 454 -25.57 -25.50 -5.20
CA GLN A 454 -26.53 -24.64 -5.90
C GLN A 454 -26.53 -23.20 -5.34
N THR A 455 -26.17 -23.03 -4.07
CA THR A 455 -26.12 -21.74 -3.37
C THR A 455 -24.86 -21.69 -2.50
N PRO A 456 -23.70 -21.31 -3.06
CA PRO A 456 -22.46 -21.22 -2.30
C PRO A 456 -22.52 -20.05 -1.31
N THR A 457 -22.02 -20.27 -0.09
CA THR A 457 -21.92 -19.24 0.95
C THR A 457 -20.48 -18.95 1.32
N VAL A 458 -20.15 -17.68 1.55
CA VAL A 458 -18.83 -17.24 2.03
C VAL A 458 -18.77 -17.40 3.55
N SER A 459 -17.77 -18.13 4.03
CA SER A 459 -17.54 -18.37 5.47
C SER A 459 -16.41 -17.51 6.02
N MET A 460 -16.26 -17.50 7.36
CA MET A 460 -15.16 -16.76 7.99
C MET A 460 -13.78 -17.30 7.59
N ALA A 461 -13.69 -18.61 7.30
CA ALA A 461 -12.47 -19.23 6.79
C ALA A 461 -12.05 -18.69 5.42
N ASP A 462 -13.02 -18.35 4.56
CA ASP A 462 -12.73 -17.79 3.24
C ASP A 462 -12.17 -16.36 3.36
N PHE A 463 -12.71 -15.55 4.30
CA PHE A 463 -12.15 -14.24 4.64
C PHE A 463 -10.75 -14.33 5.26
N ALA A 464 -10.55 -15.26 6.19
CA ALA A 464 -9.24 -15.46 6.84
C ALA A 464 -8.15 -15.78 5.81
N ALA A 465 -8.45 -16.65 4.85
CA ALA A 465 -7.54 -17.00 3.77
C ALA A 465 -7.37 -15.86 2.74
N ALA A 466 -8.42 -15.08 2.49
CA ALA A 466 -8.33 -13.89 1.62
C ALA A 466 -7.38 -12.83 2.19
N LEU A 467 -7.39 -12.63 3.51
CA LEU A 467 -6.51 -11.70 4.21
C LEU A 467 -5.02 -12.06 4.13
N GLU A 468 -4.67 -13.31 3.81
CA GLU A 468 -3.28 -13.73 3.63
C GLU A 468 -2.69 -13.24 2.30
N VAL A 469 -3.55 -12.97 1.32
CA VAL A 469 -3.15 -12.65 -0.07
C VAL A 469 -3.43 -11.20 -0.42
N VAL A 470 -4.56 -10.64 0.03
CA VAL A 470 -4.93 -9.26 -0.26
C VAL A 470 -4.17 -8.32 0.67
N ARG A 471 -3.37 -7.43 0.09
CA ARG A 471 -2.66 -6.36 0.81
C ARG A 471 -3.35 -5.02 0.57
N PRO A 472 -3.31 -4.10 1.55
CA PRO A 472 -3.86 -2.78 1.36
C PRO A 472 -2.98 -1.97 0.39
N THR A 473 -3.61 -1.26 -0.52
CA THR A 473 -2.90 -0.47 -1.54
C THR A 473 -2.18 0.74 -0.95
N THR A 474 -2.61 1.22 0.22
CA THR A 474 -1.95 2.28 1.00
C THR A 474 -0.53 1.89 1.46
N MET A 475 -0.25 0.59 1.55
CA MET A 475 1.07 0.04 1.90
C MET A 475 2.04 -0.01 0.71
N ALA A 476 1.58 0.29 -0.52
CA ALA A 476 2.43 0.26 -1.72
C ALA A 476 3.41 1.45 -1.81
N ALA A 477 3.15 2.55 -1.10
CA ALA A 477 3.98 3.77 -1.16
C ALA A 477 4.67 4.13 0.18
N SER A 478 4.30 3.51 1.30
CA SER A 478 4.96 3.74 2.60
C SER A 478 4.69 2.61 3.59
N THR A 479 5.70 2.38 4.43
CA THR A 479 5.91 1.36 5.48
C THR A 479 4.85 1.35 6.58
N LEU A 480 3.58 1.26 6.21
CA LEU A 480 2.54 0.74 7.10
C LEU A 480 2.76 -0.77 7.14
N GLU A 481 3.47 -1.27 8.13
CA GLU A 481 3.53 -2.73 8.34
C GLU A 481 2.32 -3.11 9.19
N LEU A 482 1.45 -3.96 8.65
CA LEU A 482 0.58 -4.78 9.50
C LEU A 482 1.49 -5.71 10.28
N ALA A 483 1.76 -5.37 11.53
CA ALA A 483 2.47 -6.23 12.44
C ALA A 483 1.61 -7.47 12.72
N SER A 484 1.98 -8.60 12.11
CA SER A 484 1.48 -9.92 12.47
C SER A 484 2.05 -10.42 13.81
N VAL A 485 3.05 -9.72 14.32
CA VAL A 485 3.73 -9.99 15.59
C VAL A 485 2.99 -9.24 16.69
N THR A 486 2.73 -9.92 17.80
CA THR A 486 2.14 -9.33 19.01
C THR A 486 3.18 -9.22 20.12
N LEU A 487 2.90 -8.46 21.18
CA LEU A 487 3.76 -8.41 22.36
C LEU A 487 3.99 -9.80 23.00
N ASP A 488 3.05 -10.73 22.81
CA ASP A 488 3.16 -12.11 23.29
C ASP A 488 4.24 -12.91 22.53
N ASP A 489 4.61 -12.46 21.32
CA ASP A 489 5.67 -13.07 20.49
C ASP A 489 7.06 -12.49 20.80
N VAL A 490 7.17 -11.51 21.69
CA VAL A 490 8.45 -10.94 22.13
C VAL A 490 8.90 -11.69 23.39
N GLY A 491 10.10 -12.29 23.37
CA GLY A 491 10.67 -12.92 24.57
C GLY A 491 11.20 -11.88 25.58
N GLY A 492 10.97 -12.11 26.87
CA GLY A 492 11.44 -11.31 27.99
C GLY A 492 10.92 -9.87 27.99
N LEU A 493 11.70 -8.94 28.56
CA LEU A 493 11.43 -7.49 28.59
C LEU A 493 10.10 -7.11 29.26
N ASP A 494 9.65 -7.85 30.28
CA ASP A 494 8.32 -7.67 30.87
C ASP A 494 8.06 -6.25 31.40
N GLU A 495 9.05 -5.65 32.07
CA GLU A 495 8.96 -4.27 32.56
C GLU A 495 8.83 -3.25 31.42
N VAL A 496 9.57 -3.48 30.33
CA VAL A 496 9.56 -2.62 29.14
C VAL A 496 8.21 -2.76 28.43
N LYS A 497 7.72 -3.99 28.22
CA LYS A 497 6.42 -4.29 27.63
C LYS A 497 5.29 -3.64 28.43
N GLN A 498 5.32 -3.76 29.76
CA GLN A 498 4.34 -3.13 30.63
C GLN A 498 4.38 -1.60 30.47
N THR A 499 5.57 -1.00 30.55
CA THR A 499 5.73 0.45 30.41
C THR A 499 5.20 0.96 29.06
N LEU A 500 5.47 0.25 27.96
CA LEU A 500 4.96 0.61 26.64
C LEU A 500 3.46 0.39 26.51
N THR A 501 2.92 -0.66 27.13
CA THR A 501 1.48 -0.90 27.16
C THR A 501 0.75 0.27 27.82
N GLU A 502 1.24 0.71 28.98
CA GLU A 502 0.66 1.82 29.73
C GLU A 502 0.84 3.18 29.02
N SER A 503 2.01 3.40 28.41
CA SER A 503 2.38 4.68 27.80
C SER A 503 1.89 4.85 26.36
N VAL A 504 1.63 3.76 25.64
CA VAL A 504 1.29 3.81 24.20
C VAL A 504 -0.03 3.12 23.92
N LEU A 505 -0.21 1.87 24.35
CA LEU A 505 -1.42 1.11 24.01
C LEU A 505 -2.66 1.64 24.70
N TRP A 506 -2.59 1.94 25.99
CA TRP A 506 -3.74 2.42 26.73
C TRP A 506 -4.29 3.75 26.19
N PRO A 507 -3.48 4.77 25.86
CA PRO A 507 -3.96 5.98 25.20
C PRO A 507 -4.68 5.72 23.87
N LEU A 508 -4.21 4.75 23.08
CA LEU A 508 -4.80 4.42 21.78
C LEU A 508 -6.06 3.56 21.91
N THR A 509 -6.12 2.67 22.91
CA THR A 509 -7.19 1.69 23.10
C THR A 509 -8.34 2.23 23.96
N TYR A 510 -8.03 3.09 24.94
CA TYR A 510 -8.98 3.59 25.94
C TYR A 510 -9.01 5.14 26.04
N PRO A 511 -9.14 5.88 24.93
CA PRO A 511 -9.06 7.35 24.95
C PRO A 511 -10.14 7.98 25.84
N ASP A 512 -11.35 7.41 25.87
CA ASP A 512 -12.47 7.91 26.70
C ASP A 512 -12.18 7.81 28.20
N THR A 513 -11.43 6.79 28.62
CA THR A 513 -11.04 6.61 30.02
C THR A 513 -10.08 7.72 30.45
N PHE A 514 -9.09 8.07 29.61
CA PHE A 514 -8.19 9.19 29.86
C PHE A 514 -8.94 10.52 29.93
N ALA A 515 -9.86 10.76 28.98
CA ALA A 515 -10.69 11.96 28.96
C ALA A 515 -11.57 12.09 30.22
N ARG A 516 -12.21 10.99 30.64
CA ARG A 516 -13.04 10.95 31.87
C ARG A 516 -12.24 11.17 33.15
N LEU A 517 -11.02 10.63 33.22
CA LEU A 517 -10.15 10.77 34.39
C LEU A 517 -9.39 12.11 34.41
N GLY A 518 -9.45 12.91 33.34
CA GLY A 518 -8.74 14.18 33.24
C GLY A 518 -7.21 14.03 33.17
N VAL A 519 -6.71 12.83 32.86
CA VAL A 519 -5.28 12.53 32.76
C VAL A 519 -4.83 12.79 31.33
N GLN A 520 -3.78 13.60 31.16
CA GLN A 520 -3.17 13.80 29.85
C GLN A 520 -2.30 12.59 29.51
N PRO A 521 -2.58 11.88 28.40
CA PRO A 521 -1.72 10.78 27.97
C PRO A 521 -0.34 11.31 27.55
N PRO A 522 0.73 10.52 27.73
CA PRO A 522 2.05 10.89 27.23
C PRO A 522 2.02 11.01 25.69
N ARG A 523 2.66 12.06 25.15
CA ARG A 523 2.65 12.38 23.71
C ARG A 523 3.65 11.54 22.92
N GLY A 524 4.75 11.15 23.55
CA GLY A 524 5.70 10.26 22.93
C GLY A 524 6.70 9.60 23.87
N VAL A 525 7.28 8.53 23.36
CA VAL A 525 8.23 7.66 24.06
C VAL A 525 9.53 7.61 23.23
N LEU A 526 10.68 7.67 23.89
CA LEU A 526 11.97 7.38 23.26
C LEU A 526 12.51 6.06 23.78
N LEU A 527 12.55 5.06 22.90
CA LEU A 527 13.25 3.80 23.10
C LEU A 527 14.74 4.00 22.84
N TYR A 528 15.58 3.56 23.78
CA TYR A 528 17.02 3.53 23.57
C TYR A 528 17.64 2.29 24.18
N GLY A 529 18.76 1.86 23.61
CA GLY A 529 19.45 0.64 24.05
C GLY A 529 20.45 0.18 23.00
N PRO A 530 21.21 -0.89 23.27
CA PRO A 530 22.23 -1.38 22.36
C PRO A 530 21.64 -1.78 20.99
N PRO A 531 22.45 -1.71 19.91
CA PRO A 531 22.00 -2.17 18.60
C PRO A 531 21.62 -3.65 18.65
N GLY A 532 20.61 -4.05 17.86
CA GLY A 532 20.21 -5.45 17.77
C GLY A 532 19.37 -5.99 18.94
N CYS A 533 19.07 -5.21 19.98
CA CYS A 533 18.22 -5.64 21.10
C CYS A 533 16.69 -5.58 20.82
N GLY A 534 16.28 -5.49 19.56
CA GLY A 534 14.86 -5.61 19.19
C GLY A 534 13.99 -4.36 19.41
N LYS A 535 14.56 -3.14 19.47
CA LYS A 535 13.76 -1.89 19.57
C LYS A 535 12.70 -1.77 18.47
N THR A 536 13.12 -1.90 17.21
CA THR A 536 12.22 -1.91 16.04
C THR A 536 11.18 -3.03 16.15
N TYR A 537 11.62 -4.24 16.49
CA TYR A 537 10.75 -5.41 16.64
C TYR A 537 9.70 -5.24 17.75
N LEU A 538 10.08 -4.65 18.89
CA LEU A 538 9.20 -4.35 20.00
C LEU A 538 8.11 -3.35 19.62
N VAL A 539 8.45 -2.31 18.83
CA VAL A 539 7.46 -1.35 18.33
C VAL A 539 6.52 -2.00 17.33
N THR A 540 7.03 -2.84 16.44
CA THR A 540 6.20 -3.63 15.53
C THR A 540 5.24 -4.52 16.34
N ALA A 541 5.73 -5.24 17.34
CA ALA A 541 4.91 -6.09 18.20
C ALA A 541 3.83 -5.31 18.99
N LEU A 542 4.21 -4.14 19.52
CA LEU A 542 3.31 -3.22 20.21
C LEU A 542 2.15 -2.80 19.30
N ALA A 543 2.46 -2.42 18.06
CA ALA A 543 1.46 -2.06 17.10
C ALA A 543 0.47 -3.19 16.78
N GLY A 544 0.98 -4.41 16.62
CA GLY A 544 0.15 -5.60 16.38
C GLY A 544 -0.83 -5.85 17.51
N SER A 545 -0.38 -5.73 18.77
CA SER A 545 -1.24 -5.84 19.95
C SER A 545 -2.29 -4.72 20.04
N GLY A 546 -1.94 -3.50 19.64
CA GLY A 546 -2.82 -2.33 19.71
C GLY A 546 -3.85 -2.21 18.60
N ARG A 547 -3.73 -2.99 17.51
CA ARG A 547 -4.55 -2.84 16.28
C ARG A 547 -4.63 -1.41 15.75
N ALA A 548 -3.60 -0.60 16.03
CA ALA A 548 -3.49 0.79 15.58
C ALA A 548 -2.76 0.84 14.24
N ASN A 549 -2.98 1.90 13.46
CA ASN A 549 -2.19 2.14 12.24
C ASN A 549 -0.74 2.46 12.63
N VAL A 550 0.25 2.07 11.83
CA VAL A 550 1.68 2.33 12.12
C VAL A 550 2.34 3.07 10.98
N LEU A 551 2.85 4.26 11.24
CA LEU A 551 3.67 4.97 10.26
C LEU A 551 5.13 4.87 10.68
N SER A 552 5.84 3.92 10.10
CA SER A 552 7.27 3.70 10.39
C SER A 552 8.15 4.44 9.39
N VAL A 553 9.11 5.21 9.89
CA VAL A 553 10.09 5.92 9.08
C VAL A 553 11.47 5.85 9.70
N LYS A 554 12.48 5.52 8.88
CA LYS A 554 13.88 5.54 9.31
C LYS A 554 14.49 6.93 9.09
N GLY A 555 15.26 7.43 10.06
CA GLY A 555 15.88 8.75 10.01
C GLY A 555 16.71 8.98 8.75
N ALA A 556 17.51 8.00 8.33
CA ALA A 556 18.32 8.09 7.11
C ALA A 556 17.46 8.21 5.82
N GLU A 557 16.30 7.54 5.77
CA GLU A 557 15.43 7.55 4.59
C GLU A 557 14.71 8.89 4.39
N LEU A 558 14.36 9.58 5.49
CA LEU A 558 13.75 10.93 5.43
C LEU A 558 14.70 11.98 4.85
N LEU A 559 15.99 11.83 5.14
CA LEU A 559 17.03 12.75 4.67
C LEU A 559 17.45 12.43 3.22
N SER A 560 17.44 11.16 2.81
CA SER A 560 17.94 10.74 1.49
C SER A 560 16.91 10.77 0.37
N LYS A 561 15.64 10.43 0.64
CA LYS A 561 14.59 10.38 -0.39
C LYS A 561 14.15 11.77 -0.86
N TRP A 562 14.43 12.80 -0.08
CA TRP A 562 13.87 14.14 -0.23
C TRP A 562 14.97 15.21 -0.19
N VAL A 563 15.86 15.21 -1.17
CA VAL A 563 16.94 16.21 -1.29
C VAL A 563 16.30 17.59 -1.46
N GLY A 564 16.29 18.39 -0.39
CA GLY A 564 15.73 19.75 -0.36
C GLY A 564 14.34 19.89 0.28
N GLU A 565 13.67 18.78 0.65
CA GLU A 565 12.27 18.78 1.12
C GLU A 565 12.02 18.04 2.45
N SER A 566 13.05 17.64 3.20
CA SER A 566 12.89 16.82 4.41
C SER A 566 11.95 17.42 5.48
N GLU A 567 11.81 18.75 5.56
CA GLU A 567 10.83 19.43 6.42
C GLU A 567 9.38 19.14 6.00
N ARG A 568 9.09 19.14 4.69
CA ARG A 568 7.76 18.83 4.15
C ARG A 568 7.39 17.39 4.45
N ALA A 569 8.34 16.46 4.32
CA ALA A 569 8.14 15.05 4.62
C ALA A 569 7.76 14.80 6.09
N VAL A 570 8.35 15.53 7.06
CA VAL A 570 7.96 15.42 8.47
C VAL A 570 6.54 15.94 8.70
N ARG A 571 6.17 17.10 8.14
CA ARG A 571 4.79 17.61 8.24
C ARG A 571 3.78 16.64 7.65
N GLU A 572 4.14 16.05 6.52
CA GLU A 572 3.30 15.09 5.82
C GLU A 572 3.10 13.80 6.62
N LEU A 573 4.16 13.29 7.26
CA LEU A 573 4.08 12.15 8.16
C LEU A 573 3.06 12.38 9.28
N PHE A 574 3.13 13.53 9.96
CA PHE A 574 2.23 13.86 11.06
C PHE A 574 0.81 14.16 10.59
N ARG A 575 0.64 14.76 9.39
CA ARG A 575 -0.69 14.93 8.77
C ARG A 575 -1.35 13.59 8.50
N ARG A 576 -0.63 12.66 7.83
CA ARG A 576 -1.13 11.30 7.56
C ARG A 576 -1.48 10.57 8.85
N ALA A 577 -0.66 10.72 9.89
CA ALA A 577 -0.93 10.10 11.17
C ALA A 577 -2.24 10.58 11.81
N ARG A 578 -2.50 11.89 11.74
CA ARG A 578 -3.74 12.50 12.24
C ARG A 578 -4.96 12.06 11.44
N GLU A 579 -4.86 12.01 10.11
CA GLU A 579 -5.94 11.54 9.23
C GLU A 579 -6.22 10.04 9.36
N ALA A 580 -5.24 9.27 9.82
CA ALA A 580 -5.34 7.83 10.02
C ALA A 580 -5.58 7.43 11.49
N ALA A 581 -5.85 8.38 12.40
CA ALA A 581 -5.95 8.08 13.83
C ALA A 581 -7.03 6.99 14.11
N PRO A 582 -6.79 6.00 15.00
CA PRO A 582 -5.65 5.89 15.92
C PRO A 582 -4.35 5.41 15.24
N THR A 583 -3.27 6.18 15.38
CA THR A 583 -1.99 5.92 14.71
C THR A 583 -0.80 5.99 15.66
N LEU A 584 0.11 5.05 15.51
CA LEU A 584 1.44 5.06 16.09
C LEU A 584 2.46 5.52 15.03
N ILE A 585 3.14 6.65 15.27
CA ILE A 585 4.28 7.08 14.46
C ILE A 585 5.55 6.46 15.06
N PHE A 586 6.28 5.68 14.27
CA PHE A 586 7.57 5.11 14.66
C PHE A 586 8.71 5.79 13.89
N LEU A 587 9.59 6.47 14.63
CA LEU A 587 10.76 7.17 14.11
C LEU A 587 12.02 6.40 14.52
N ASP A 588 12.52 5.54 13.65
CA ASP A 588 13.75 4.77 13.88
C ASP A 588 14.98 5.63 13.56
N GLU A 589 16.11 5.34 14.21
CA GLU A 589 17.36 6.12 14.09
C GLU A 589 17.16 7.62 14.36
N MET A 590 16.52 7.95 15.49
CA MET A 590 16.24 9.34 15.90
C MET A 590 17.51 10.21 15.96
N ASP A 591 18.67 9.62 16.26
CA ASP A 591 19.96 10.34 16.28
C ASP A 591 20.40 10.80 14.89
N ALA A 592 19.96 10.13 13.82
CA ALA A 592 20.17 10.59 12.45
C ALA A 592 19.17 11.67 12.05
N LEU A 593 17.90 11.54 12.47
CA LEU A 593 16.85 12.50 12.12
C LEU A 593 16.97 13.83 12.86
N ALA A 594 17.34 13.77 14.14
CA ALA A 594 17.37 14.91 15.03
C ALA A 594 18.63 14.97 15.91
N PRO A 595 19.81 15.12 15.29
CA PRO A 595 21.06 15.28 16.03
C PRO A 595 21.08 16.59 16.84
N VAL A 596 22.00 16.66 17.81
CA VAL A 596 22.28 17.92 18.54
C VAL A 596 22.64 19.02 17.54
N ARG A 597 21.94 20.15 17.64
CA ARG A 597 22.13 21.32 16.77
C ARG A 597 23.58 21.77 16.72
N GLY A 598 24.04 22.14 15.53
CA GLY A 598 25.40 22.60 15.30
C GLY A 598 26.46 21.49 15.11
N GLN A 599 26.08 20.21 15.15
CA GLN A 599 26.99 19.11 14.80
C GLN A 599 26.99 18.76 13.29
N SER A 600 26.01 19.23 12.52
CA SER A 600 25.85 18.90 11.11
C SER A 600 26.46 19.96 10.19
N THR A 601 27.19 19.55 9.15
CA THR A 601 27.82 20.44 8.14
C THR A 601 26.89 20.83 7.00
N ASP A 602 25.61 20.46 7.06
CA ASP A 602 24.70 20.38 5.90
C ASP A 602 23.88 21.67 5.65
N GLY A 603 24.46 22.84 5.95
CA GLY A 603 23.83 24.13 5.66
C GLY A 603 22.51 24.41 6.40
N GLY A 604 22.33 23.85 7.61
CA GLY A 604 21.15 24.06 8.45
C GLY A 604 19.87 23.35 7.98
N THR A 605 19.99 22.37 7.08
CA THR A 605 18.85 21.54 6.64
C THR A 605 18.34 20.67 7.78
N THR A 606 19.25 20.01 8.50
CA THR A 606 18.93 19.16 9.66
C THR A 606 18.27 19.95 10.78
N ASP A 607 18.75 21.17 11.05
CA ASP A 607 18.15 22.05 12.07
C ASP A 607 16.71 22.44 11.72
N ARG A 608 16.39 22.63 10.43
CA ARG A 608 15.02 22.89 9.95
C ARG A 608 14.11 21.67 10.13
N VAL A 609 14.61 20.46 9.88
CA VAL A 609 13.89 19.21 10.13
C VAL A 609 13.60 19.03 11.62
N VAL A 610 14.58 19.29 12.49
CA VAL A 610 14.38 19.27 13.95
C VAL A 610 13.33 20.30 14.37
N ALA A 611 13.38 21.52 13.84
CA ALA A 611 12.39 22.55 14.14
C ALA A 611 10.97 22.14 13.69
N ALA A 612 10.84 21.51 12.52
CA ALA A 612 9.58 20.98 12.03
C ALA A 612 9.05 19.88 12.95
N LEU A 613 9.89 18.91 13.34
CA LEU A 613 9.51 17.84 14.26
C LEU A 613 9.03 18.38 15.62
N LEU A 614 9.74 19.36 16.17
CA LEU A 614 9.32 20.03 17.41
C LEU A 614 7.98 20.74 17.26
N THR A 615 7.75 21.40 16.12
CA THR A 615 6.49 22.09 15.83
C THR A 615 5.32 21.09 15.73
N GLU A 616 5.52 19.95 15.08
CA GLU A 616 4.48 18.91 14.98
C GLU A 616 4.21 18.23 16.33
N LEU A 617 5.24 18.02 17.17
CA LEU A 617 5.08 17.46 18.52
C LEU A 617 4.38 18.45 19.48
N ASP A 618 4.61 19.75 19.32
CA ASP A 618 4.00 20.82 20.13
C ASP A 618 2.61 21.27 19.60
N GLY A 619 2.20 20.78 18.43
CA GLY A 619 1.07 21.28 17.64
C GLY A 619 -0.24 21.52 18.42
N VAL A 620 -0.91 22.63 18.08
CA VAL A 620 -2.11 23.17 18.76
C VAL A 620 -3.35 22.27 18.59
N GLU A 621 -3.44 21.53 17.49
CA GLU A 621 -4.34 20.38 17.36
C GLU A 621 -3.73 19.22 18.14
N THR A 622 -4.12 19.06 19.40
CA THR A 622 -3.66 17.92 20.22
C THR A 622 -3.76 16.65 19.39
N LEU A 623 -2.64 15.93 19.23
CA LEU A 623 -2.55 14.59 18.64
C LEU A 623 -3.51 13.62 19.37
N ARG A 624 -4.82 13.72 19.09
CA ARG A 624 -5.84 12.86 19.69
C ARG A 624 -5.70 11.52 19.00
N ASN A 625 -5.41 10.50 19.79
CA ASN A 625 -5.21 9.13 19.33
C ASN A 625 -4.00 8.99 18.36
N VAL A 626 -3.00 9.88 18.47
CA VAL A 626 -1.72 9.70 17.78
C VAL A 626 -0.60 9.72 18.82
N VAL A 627 0.22 8.66 18.83
CA VAL A 627 1.37 8.51 19.73
C VAL A 627 2.64 8.43 18.91
N VAL A 628 3.72 9.07 19.37
CA VAL A 628 5.02 9.03 18.71
C VAL A 628 6.00 8.16 19.50
N ILE A 629 6.63 7.19 18.86
CA ILE A 629 7.75 6.44 19.41
C ILE A 629 9.00 6.75 18.59
N GLY A 630 10.03 7.26 19.25
CA GLY A 630 11.38 7.31 18.70
C GLY A 630 12.19 6.09 19.12
N ALA A 631 13.10 5.62 18.28
CA ALA A 631 14.15 4.67 18.67
C ALA A 631 15.54 5.21 18.32
N THR A 632 16.52 4.98 19.19
CA THR A 632 17.92 5.28 18.92
C THR A 632 18.88 4.32 19.63
N ASN A 633 20.07 4.15 19.07
CA ASN A 633 21.18 3.47 19.75
C ASN A 633 22.07 4.44 20.54
N ARG A 634 21.93 5.75 20.30
CA ARG A 634 22.80 6.82 20.82
C ARG A 634 21.95 7.99 21.35
N PRO A 635 21.37 7.84 22.56
CA PRO A 635 20.49 8.87 23.14
C PRO A 635 21.22 10.17 23.50
N ASP A 636 22.54 10.16 23.58
CA ASP A 636 23.41 11.33 23.77
C ASP A 636 23.46 12.25 22.55
N LEU A 637 23.22 11.72 21.36
CA LEU A 637 23.26 12.49 20.11
C LEU A 637 21.92 13.11 19.72
N VAL A 638 20.83 12.77 20.42
CA VAL A 638 19.50 13.32 20.14
C VAL A 638 19.37 14.73 20.75
N ASP A 639 18.75 15.67 20.00
CA ASP A 639 18.50 17.03 20.49
C ASP A 639 17.73 17.00 21.85
N PRO A 640 18.30 17.56 22.95
CA PRO A 640 17.65 17.57 24.26
C PRO A 640 16.28 18.27 24.28
N ALA A 641 15.98 19.13 23.31
CA ALA A 641 14.67 19.75 23.17
C ALA A 641 13.57 18.70 22.93
N LEU A 642 13.86 17.60 22.23
CA LEU A 642 12.89 16.53 21.98
C LEU A 642 12.55 15.75 23.26
N LEU A 643 13.45 15.72 24.23
CA LEU A 643 13.32 14.95 25.48
C LEU A 643 12.54 15.69 26.57
N ARG A 644 12.07 16.91 26.28
CA ARG A 644 11.33 17.72 27.26
C ARG A 644 9.92 17.17 27.48
N PRO A 645 9.34 17.36 28.70
CA PRO A 645 7.94 17.01 28.97
C PRO A 645 7.00 17.62 27.92
N GLY A 646 6.03 16.82 27.46
CA GLY A 646 5.11 17.20 26.37
C GLY A 646 5.52 16.73 24.98
N ARG A 647 6.76 16.24 24.80
CA ARG A 647 7.31 15.69 23.54
C ARG A 647 7.65 14.20 23.71
N LEU A 648 8.91 13.79 23.51
CA LEU A 648 9.41 12.44 23.80
C LEU A 648 9.84 12.31 25.27
N GLY A 649 8.96 12.73 26.18
CA GLY A 649 9.30 12.87 27.60
C GLY A 649 9.42 11.54 28.36
N ARG A 650 8.94 10.43 27.80
CA ARG A 650 9.06 9.09 28.42
C ARG A 650 10.26 8.35 27.81
N LEU A 651 11.33 8.24 28.57
CA LEU A 651 12.54 7.50 28.20
C LEU A 651 12.41 6.04 28.65
N VAL A 652 12.62 5.10 27.73
CA VAL A 652 12.51 3.66 28.03
C VAL A 652 13.78 2.95 27.54
N TYR A 653 14.53 2.40 28.49
CA TYR A 653 15.74 1.63 28.22
C TYR A 653 15.39 0.19 27.84
N VAL A 654 15.93 -0.28 26.72
CA VAL A 654 15.86 -1.68 26.30
C VAL A 654 17.18 -2.37 26.63
N PRO A 655 17.22 -3.19 27.68
CA PRO A 655 18.45 -3.88 28.08
C PRO A 655 18.83 -4.97 27.07
N PRO A 656 20.11 -5.40 27.05
CA PRO A 656 20.50 -6.62 26.34
C PRO A 656 19.81 -7.85 26.96
N PRO A 657 19.53 -8.90 26.17
CA PRO A 657 18.82 -10.07 26.67
C PRO A 657 19.69 -10.90 27.62
N ASP A 658 19.12 -11.33 28.74
CA ASP A 658 19.72 -12.30 29.66
C ASP A 658 19.62 -13.74 29.11
N ALA A 659 20.08 -14.74 29.88
CA ALA A 659 20.10 -16.13 29.41
C ALA A 659 18.69 -16.68 29.12
N GLU A 660 17.71 -16.36 29.97
CA GLU A 660 16.32 -16.80 29.81
C GLU A 660 15.68 -16.11 28.61
N ALA A 661 15.82 -14.78 28.49
CA ALA A 661 15.35 -14.02 27.34
C ALA A 661 15.99 -14.49 26.03
N ARG A 662 17.28 -14.83 26.01
CA ARG A 662 17.92 -15.43 24.82
C ARG A 662 17.28 -16.77 24.44
N ALA A 663 16.97 -17.63 25.41
CA ALA A 663 16.28 -18.89 25.17
C ALA A 663 14.88 -18.68 24.56
N GLU A 664 14.14 -17.68 25.05
CA GLU A 664 12.84 -17.31 24.50
C GLU A 664 12.95 -16.71 23.10
N ILE A 665 13.91 -15.82 22.86
CA ILE A 665 14.19 -15.25 21.53
C ILE A 665 14.54 -16.37 20.54
N LEU A 666 15.36 -17.34 20.96
CA LEU A 666 15.70 -18.49 20.12
C LEU A 666 14.45 -19.35 19.82
N ARG A 667 13.57 -19.60 20.79
CA ARG A 667 12.28 -20.29 20.55
C ARG A 667 11.40 -19.54 19.58
N ALA A 668 11.24 -18.23 19.77
CA ALA A 668 10.44 -17.40 18.89
C ALA A 668 11.01 -17.40 17.46
N ALA A 669 12.33 -17.24 17.31
CA ALA A 669 13.01 -17.26 16.02
C ALA A 669 13.00 -18.64 15.34
N SER A 670 12.93 -19.73 16.10
CA SER A 670 12.87 -21.11 15.61
C SER A 670 11.46 -21.71 15.56
N ARG A 671 10.40 -20.94 15.84
CA ARG A 671 9.00 -21.41 15.84
C ARG A 671 8.62 -22.18 14.56
N HIS A 672 9.22 -21.79 13.44
CA HIS A 672 8.98 -22.35 12.12
C HIS A 672 10.16 -23.15 11.55
N VAL A 673 11.16 -23.44 12.38
CA VAL A 673 12.36 -24.20 12.03
C VAL A 673 12.34 -25.50 12.83
N PRO A 674 12.19 -26.66 12.20
CA PRO A 674 12.26 -27.95 12.88
C PRO A 674 13.65 -28.14 13.47
N LEU A 675 13.72 -28.29 14.78
CA LEU A 675 14.95 -28.56 15.51
C LEU A 675 15.02 -30.05 15.84
N ALA A 676 16.21 -30.63 15.68
CA ALA A 676 16.46 -31.99 16.12
C ALA A 676 16.53 -32.05 17.68
N PRO A 677 16.29 -33.21 18.29
CA PRO A 677 16.26 -33.34 19.76
C PRO A 677 17.57 -33.02 20.47
N ASP A 678 18.67 -32.96 19.73
CA ASP A 678 20.01 -32.60 20.22
C ASP A 678 20.22 -31.07 20.33
N VAL A 679 19.26 -30.25 19.89
CA VAL A 679 19.31 -28.79 20.01
C VAL A 679 18.56 -28.34 21.25
N ASP A 680 19.30 -28.07 22.33
CA ASP A 680 18.75 -27.49 23.55
C ASP A 680 18.84 -25.95 23.54
N LEU A 681 17.69 -25.30 23.37
CA LEU A 681 17.60 -23.84 23.33
C LEU A 681 17.88 -23.18 24.70
N ALA A 682 17.62 -23.87 25.81
CA ALA A 682 17.91 -23.35 27.15
C ALA A 682 19.43 -23.32 27.39
N ALA A 683 20.11 -24.43 27.10
CA ALA A 683 21.57 -24.49 27.17
C ALA A 683 22.25 -23.49 26.23
N LEU A 684 21.75 -23.34 24.99
CA LEU A 684 22.23 -22.32 24.06
C LEU A 684 22.04 -20.90 24.61
N GLY A 685 20.92 -20.62 25.28
CA GLY A 685 20.68 -19.33 25.92
C GLY A 685 21.77 -18.95 26.94
N GLU A 686 22.23 -19.92 27.74
CA GLU A 686 23.32 -19.71 28.70
C GLU A 686 24.67 -19.46 28.01
N GLU A 687 24.99 -20.22 26.97
CA GLU A 687 26.26 -20.14 26.25
C GLU A 687 26.43 -18.88 25.39
N LEU A 688 25.33 -18.27 24.93
CA LEU A 688 25.34 -17.13 24.01
C LEU A 688 25.49 -15.77 24.71
N THR A 689 26.37 -15.71 25.71
CA THR A 689 26.65 -14.44 26.41
C THR A 689 27.19 -13.39 25.43
N GLY A 690 26.63 -12.17 25.48
CA GLY A 690 26.98 -11.07 24.60
C GLY A 690 26.26 -11.08 23.23
N PHE A 691 25.38 -12.05 22.97
CA PHE A 691 24.52 -12.02 21.79
C PHE A 691 23.33 -11.09 21.99
N SER A 692 23.08 -10.23 21.01
CA SER A 692 21.84 -9.46 20.92
C SER A 692 20.67 -10.33 20.42
N ALA A 693 19.45 -9.80 20.46
CA ALA A 693 18.29 -10.49 19.88
C ALA A 693 18.47 -10.72 18.37
N ALA A 694 19.05 -9.75 17.66
CA ALA A 694 19.39 -9.86 16.24
C ALA A 694 20.44 -10.94 15.97
N ASP A 695 21.44 -11.08 16.85
CA ASP A 695 22.45 -12.14 16.73
C ASP A 695 21.83 -13.52 16.96
N CYS A 696 20.94 -13.67 17.93
CA CYS A 696 20.21 -14.92 18.17
C CYS A 696 19.37 -15.32 16.95
N ALA A 697 18.64 -14.37 16.35
CA ALA A 697 17.88 -14.61 15.13
C ALA A 697 18.79 -14.92 13.93
N ALA A 698 19.95 -14.26 13.83
CA ALA A 698 20.95 -14.55 12.81
C ALA A 698 21.55 -15.95 12.97
N LEU A 699 21.76 -16.39 14.21
CA LEU A 699 22.25 -17.74 14.52
C LEU A 699 21.28 -18.81 14.02
N VAL A 700 19.98 -18.65 14.31
CA VAL A 700 18.94 -19.59 13.82
C VAL A 700 18.89 -19.60 12.29
N ARG A 701 18.92 -18.42 11.63
CA ARG A 701 18.94 -18.32 10.17
C ARG A 701 20.17 -19.01 9.56
N GLU A 702 21.36 -18.76 10.11
CA GLU A 702 22.59 -19.36 9.59
C GLU A 702 22.64 -20.87 9.87
N ALA A 703 22.06 -21.34 10.99
CA ALA A 703 21.95 -22.76 11.28
C ALA A 703 20.98 -23.47 10.29
N ALA A 704 19.87 -22.83 9.93
CA ALA A 704 18.98 -23.31 8.88
C ALA A 704 19.68 -23.33 7.52
N LEU A 705 20.41 -22.28 7.16
CA LEU A 705 21.20 -22.23 5.92
C LEU A 705 22.31 -23.29 5.91
N ALA A 706 22.96 -23.56 7.05
CA ALA A 706 23.95 -24.62 7.16
C ALA A 706 23.32 -26.00 6.88
N ALA A 707 22.14 -26.27 7.47
CA ALA A 707 21.37 -27.49 7.20
C ALA A 707 21.01 -27.64 5.72
N MET A 708 20.50 -26.58 5.10
CA MET A 708 20.12 -26.60 3.68
C MET A 708 21.31 -26.76 2.74
N ARG A 709 22.47 -26.19 3.08
CA ARG A 709 23.71 -26.32 2.29
C ARG A 709 24.29 -27.73 2.39
N GLU A 710 24.16 -28.38 3.54
CA GLU A 710 24.53 -29.79 3.70
C GLU A 710 23.61 -30.70 2.89
N SER A 711 22.29 -30.51 3.02
CA SER A 711 21.30 -31.25 2.24
C SER A 711 20.01 -30.45 2.10
N LEU A 712 19.54 -30.25 0.86
CA LEU A 712 18.23 -29.65 0.61
C LEU A 712 17.08 -30.52 1.14
N ALA A 713 17.31 -31.81 1.38
CA ALA A 713 16.33 -32.71 1.99
C ALA A 713 16.44 -32.76 3.53
N ALA A 714 17.28 -31.93 4.16
CA ALA A 714 17.39 -31.86 5.61
C ALA A 714 16.04 -31.45 6.21
N ALA A 715 15.49 -32.32 7.05
CA ALA A 715 14.20 -32.11 7.70
C ALA A 715 14.32 -31.36 9.02
N THR A 716 15.52 -31.27 9.60
CA THR A 716 15.76 -30.68 10.93
C THR A 716 17.13 -30.02 11.02
N VAL A 717 17.22 -28.95 11.80
CA VAL A 717 18.48 -28.33 12.22
C VAL A 717 19.06 -29.10 13.41
N THR A 718 20.31 -29.55 13.30
CA THR A 718 21.03 -30.30 14.33
C THR A 718 21.97 -29.41 15.13
N ALA A 719 22.50 -29.92 16.24
CA ALA A 719 23.50 -29.19 17.04
C ALA A 719 24.78 -28.88 16.22
N ALA A 720 25.14 -29.75 15.26
CA ALA A 720 26.28 -29.52 14.36
C ALA A 720 26.05 -28.29 13.45
N HIS A 721 24.84 -28.12 12.92
CA HIS A 721 24.51 -26.93 12.12
C HIS A 721 24.57 -25.65 12.96
N VAL A 722 24.12 -25.70 14.22
CA VAL A 722 24.23 -24.58 15.16
C VAL A 722 25.70 -24.26 15.46
N ALA A 723 26.55 -25.27 15.63
CA ALA A 723 27.99 -25.06 15.83
C ALA A 723 28.63 -24.35 14.62
N ILE A 724 28.32 -24.77 13.40
CA ILE A 724 28.77 -24.11 12.16
C ILE A 724 28.28 -22.65 12.12
N ALA A 725 27.03 -22.42 12.50
CA ALA A 725 26.46 -21.07 12.55
C ALA A 725 27.18 -20.15 13.56
N ARG A 726 27.58 -20.68 14.73
CA ARG A 726 28.34 -19.93 15.76
C ARG A 726 29.74 -19.50 15.32
N GLU A 727 30.33 -20.19 14.34
CA GLU A 727 31.61 -19.76 13.77
C GLU A 727 31.47 -18.49 12.94
N ARG A 728 30.29 -18.30 12.33
CA ARG A 728 29.99 -17.18 11.42
C ARG A 728 29.31 -16.01 12.13
N VAL A 729 28.41 -16.30 13.07
CA VAL A 729 27.70 -15.30 13.87
C VAL A 729 28.46 -15.08 15.17
N ARG A 730 29.07 -13.90 15.33
CA ARG A 730 29.81 -13.49 16.53
C ARG A 730 28.96 -12.55 17.38
N PRO A 731 29.19 -12.49 18.71
CA PRO A 731 28.48 -11.55 19.58
C PRO A 731 28.76 -10.11 19.14
N SER A 732 27.71 -9.31 18.99
CA SER A 732 27.83 -7.92 18.53
C SER A 732 27.82 -6.87 19.65
N LEU A 733 27.44 -7.26 20.88
CA LEU A 733 27.30 -6.32 21.98
C LEU A 733 28.67 -5.95 22.58
N ASP A 734 28.97 -4.65 22.59
CA ASP A 734 30.13 -4.08 23.30
C ASP A 734 29.80 -3.88 24.79
N PRO A 735 30.50 -4.55 25.72
CA PRO A 735 30.27 -4.40 27.16
C PRO A 735 30.40 -2.96 27.65
N ALA A 736 31.33 -2.17 27.10
CA ALA A 736 31.54 -0.79 27.53
C ALA A 736 30.35 0.11 27.13
N GLN A 737 29.80 -0.11 25.93
CA GLN A 737 28.61 0.59 25.45
C GLN A 737 27.38 0.22 26.28
N VAL A 738 27.21 -1.07 26.59
CA VAL A 738 26.09 -1.56 27.41
C VAL A 738 26.13 -0.92 28.80
N GLU A 739 27.29 -0.90 29.46
CA GLU A 739 27.46 -0.29 30.77
C GLU A 739 27.22 1.22 30.75
N TRP A 740 27.65 1.90 29.68
CA TRP A 740 27.36 3.33 29.50
C TRP A 740 25.85 3.60 29.36
N LEU A 741 25.13 2.81 28.56
CA LEU A 741 23.69 2.94 28.40
C LEU A 741 22.92 2.66 29.70
N ALA A 742 23.36 1.65 30.47
CA ALA A 742 22.77 1.34 31.76
C ALA A 742 22.95 2.48 32.77
N ARG A 743 24.13 3.12 32.79
CA ARG A 743 24.37 4.33 33.61
C ARG A 743 23.52 5.50 33.16
N TYR A 744 23.42 5.74 31.85
CA TYR A 744 22.55 6.78 31.29
C TYR A 744 21.09 6.59 31.72
N ALA A 745 20.62 5.33 31.77
CA ALA A 745 19.29 5.00 32.26
C ALA A 745 19.12 5.30 33.75
N ALA A 746 20.10 4.94 34.59
CA ALA A 746 20.05 5.22 36.03
C ALA A 746 20.11 6.72 36.37
N GLU A 747 20.73 7.54 35.52
CA GLU A 747 20.82 9.00 35.71
C GLU A 747 19.56 9.76 35.28
N ARG A 748 18.70 9.15 34.45
CA ARG A 748 17.53 9.81 33.84
C ARG A 748 16.18 9.13 34.07
N GLY A 749 16.15 7.89 34.54
CA GLY A 749 14.95 7.19 35.03
C GLY A 749 14.60 7.62 36.44
#